data_AF-A0A1V6KH41-F1
#
_entry.id   AF-A0A1V6KH41-F1
#
_cell.length_a   1.000
_cell.length_b   1.000
_cell.length_c   1.000
_cell.angle_alpha   90.00
_cell.angle_beta   90.00
_cell.angle_gamma   90.00
#
_symmetry.space_group_name_H-M   'P 1'
#
loop_
_entity.id
_entity.type
_entity.pdbx_description
1 polymer ?
#
loop_
_entity_poly.entity_id
_entity_poly.type
_entity_poly.pdbx_seq_one_letter_code
_entity_poly.pdbx_strand_id
1 'polypeptide(L)'
;MARKNAVLLQLSDNARSIICRLATFNEYFSVDWFSGRPDWLPSRLVDAIVFLEKQKWIVSRIDGSGRYEWTPKCPRKEILHQIEEKTLSRYYREAIDVLIEKLPESDENCFNIAQKCLLAGIQKTDIEIICRAAIFEEKNHRISSAINLYDRLLDFIAGQFSDKGEQPDIGTYEVLIRTIERRASLSLLHPNLKAVYRFLTLALDMAERLSDLKTQASLQLLIGQNYWMSFEYAEAFHHFNKGWEMARHIKDDVLYRRALQLQGFAHWIKGNLNQAVQSYEKSLGELDSIVEDNFSLLTSLHLALCYTQMGMPHRGIGIAHSIYVQAEKNSDWSLVAYSLATMGIILLEIRQLENSQIYFKKALMLARRESVPMAEVIAGIGLSDIACIKGHFNQAADYFKVLWEIPKSSWYHTLNNAHVFDAGYRLTKTNMSPVELGPVNNYLHQLKKEQINPVVYATIRRLQIELLEDNIPPQVKIRELLQLKKMVEKSGADLEKAKIRIALARFYILTNNWKKAEVQGRKAWEFLKPIAKDVFPDDMRQLISPEPFAKSDPLFNLVIEMGNTMGGKKDSEQLFAKIITSISRLTGAERAAIFIKDYESQELNMIASRNLIPEDIPDATFNQMIDIVRKAAESPTGEIIQCELDESLAPGFRRVISVPLILDGQSMGVLYQDGRFQLFDLDQDSLKLLSALGSQIAVLIDRVHAYLKITKLQIQLRNENRQDSDKLEQSVPFDNIIGTSKAIDDLRGLIRKVAPTPSTVLIHGETGVGKELVARAIHRISPRAEGPFIRVNCAALPETLIDSELFGHEKGAFTGAIRTKQGRFELANHGTIFLDEISELPLPTQSRLLRILQEKEYQRVGGTTTLHSDFRLLAASNKILSKEVTQGRFRADLFFRLNIFPIHIQPLRMRKEDIPLLAYHFLKLFCTQYRRLEPDIPDAEMDKMKAYAWPGNVRELANMMERAVVMGGDKIRFFAPGLLRTTSDAENSPQTMREMEKEHIRKAVAMTNGKIGGQNGASALLGMKRTTLINRMKRLGITIIKSV
;
A
#
# COMPACT_ATOMS: atom_id res chain seq x y z
N MET A 1 -24.23 18.76 -60.67
CA MET A 1 -25.22 19.34 -59.74
C MET A 1 -26.60 19.48 -60.39
N ALA A 2 -26.78 20.24 -61.48
CA ALA A 2 -28.12 20.46 -62.10
C ALA A 2 -28.86 19.19 -62.59
N ARG A 3 -28.16 18.15 -63.11
CA ARG A 3 -28.78 16.92 -63.63
C ARG A 3 -29.30 15.95 -62.55
N LYS A 4 -28.76 15.96 -61.32
CA LYS A 4 -29.20 15.06 -60.23
C LYS A 4 -30.42 15.62 -59.48
N ASN A 5 -30.52 16.95 -59.36
CA ASN A 5 -31.70 17.62 -58.79
C ASN A 5 -32.95 17.51 -59.68
N ALA A 6 -32.79 17.42 -61.00
CA ALA A 6 -33.89 17.22 -61.94
C ALA A 6 -34.66 15.89 -61.72
N VAL A 7 -34.00 14.87 -61.15
CA VAL A 7 -34.59 13.53 -60.96
C VAL A 7 -35.48 13.46 -59.70
N LEU A 8 -35.18 14.25 -58.66
CA LEU A 8 -36.02 14.39 -57.46
C LEU A 8 -37.28 15.25 -57.69
N LEU A 9 -37.22 16.15 -58.69
CA LEU A 9 -38.33 17.00 -59.10
C LEU A 9 -39.42 16.23 -59.89
N GLN A 10 -39.11 15.03 -60.40
CA GLN A 10 -40.06 14.15 -61.11
C GLN A 10 -40.98 13.35 -60.18
N LEU A 11 -40.73 13.41 -58.87
CA LEU A 11 -41.54 12.75 -57.84
C LEU A 11 -42.62 13.68 -57.30
N SER A 12 -43.75 13.09 -56.88
CA SER A 12 -44.75 13.81 -56.08
C SER A 12 -44.12 14.36 -54.80
N ASP A 13 -44.59 15.50 -54.30
CA ASP A 13 -44.05 16.11 -53.08
C ASP A 13 -44.10 15.17 -51.87
N ASN A 14 -45.08 14.26 -51.86
CA ASN A 14 -45.21 13.19 -50.86
C ASN A 14 -44.11 12.12 -50.95
N ALA A 15 -43.73 11.67 -52.16
CA ALA A 15 -42.65 10.69 -52.34
C ALA A 15 -41.27 11.33 -52.08
N ARG A 16 -41.10 12.61 -52.44
CA ARG A 16 -39.88 13.38 -52.13
C ARG A 16 -39.67 13.51 -50.61
N SER A 17 -40.75 13.76 -49.87
CA SER A 17 -40.73 13.83 -48.39
C SER A 17 -40.24 12.53 -47.74
N ILE A 18 -40.70 11.36 -48.21
CA ILE A 18 -40.27 10.06 -47.67
C ILE A 18 -38.79 9.79 -47.98
N ILE A 19 -38.32 10.10 -49.19
CA ILE A 19 -36.90 9.95 -49.53
C ILE A 19 -36.02 10.85 -48.66
N CYS A 20 -36.47 12.08 -48.38
CA CYS A 20 -35.79 13.00 -47.47
C CYS A 20 -35.73 12.44 -46.03
N ARG A 21 -36.81 11.84 -45.54
CA ARG A 21 -36.85 11.17 -44.23
C ARG A 21 -35.93 9.95 -44.19
N LEU A 22 -35.98 9.07 -45.20
CA LEU A 22 -35.10 7.90 -45.31
C LEU A 22 -33.63 8.32 -45.35
N ALA A 23 -33.31 9.42 -46.05
CA ALA A 23 -31.96 9.97 -46.12
C ALA A 23 -31.38 10.41 -44.76
N THR A 24 -32.13 10.40 -43.66
CA THR A 24 -31.57 10.66 -42.32
C THR A 24 -30.92 9.42 -41.68
N PHE A 25 -31.17 8.21 -42.19
CA PHE A 25 -30.61 6.95 -41.69
C PHE A 25 -29.23 6.65 -42.29
N ASN A 26 -28.18 6.47 -41.47
CA ASN A 26 -26.77 6.39 -41.90
C ASN A 26 -26.43 5.20 -42.80
N GLU A 27 -26.50 3.99 -42.27
CA GLU A 27 -25.98 2.82 -42.98
C GLU A 27 -27.08 2.07 -43.71
N TYR A 28 -28.21 1.88 -43.03
CA TYR A 28 -29.34 1.12 -43.55
C TYR A 28 -30.65 1.55 -42.90
N PHE A 29 -31.76 1.10 -43.49
CA PHE A 29 -33.08 1.12 -42.87
C PHE A 29 -33.81 -0.18 -43.21
N SER A 30 -34.78 -0.58 -42.39
CA SER A 30 -35.73 -1.66 -42.72
C SER A 30 -37.12 -1.08 -42.90
N VAL A 31 -37.84 -1.58 -43.91
CA VAL A 31 -39.22 -1.17 -44.20
C VAL A 31 -40.14 -1.45 -43.01
N ASP A 32 -39.88 -2.55 -42.28
CA ASP A 32 -40.68 -2.99 -41.14
C ASP A 32 -40.60 -2.02 -39.96
N TRP A 33 -39.57 -1.18 -39.90
CA TRP A 33 -39.40 -0.18 -38.84
C TRP A 33 -40.49 0.90 -38.82
N PHE A 34 -41.14 1.12 -39.96
CA PHE A 34 -42.06 2.23 -40.16
C PHE A 34 -43.54 1.81 -40.07
N SER A 35 -43.82 0.52 -39.84
CA SER A 35 -45.18 -0.01 -39.76
C SER A 35 -45.99 0.66 -38.65
N GLY A 36 -47.21 1.10 -38.96
CA GLY A 36 -48.12 1.75 -38.01
C GLY A 36 -47.84 3.24 -37.72
N ARG A 37 -46.83 3.86 -38.35
CA ARG A 37 -46.55 5.29 -38.18
C ARG A 37 -47.37 6.14 -39.18
N PRO A 38 -48.15 7.14 -38.72
CA PRO A 38 -49.10 7.89 -39.57
C PRO A 38 -48.43 8.68 -40.71
N ASP A 39 -47.17 9.05 -40.50
CA ASP A 39 -46.32 9.74 -41.48
C ASP A 39 -45.72 8.81 -42.56
N TRP A 40 -45.80 7.49 -42.37
CA TRP A 40 -45.17 6.46 -43.21
C TRP A 40 -46.23 5.54 -43.84
N LEU A 41 -47.06 6.10 -44.72
CA LEU A 41 -48.05 5.32 -45.45
C LEU A 41 -47.39 4.22 -46.31
N PRO A 42 -47.77 2.94 -46.18
CA PRO A 42 -47.11 1.82 -46.87
C PRO A 42 -47.03 1.99 -48.38
N SER A 43 -48.09 2.50 -49.01
CA SER A 43 -48.11 2.77 -50.47
C SER A 43 -47.04 3.77 -50.90
N ARG A 44 -46.82 4.82 -50.11
CA ARG A 44 -45.84 5.87 -50.43
C ARG A 44 -44.40 5.43 -50.14
N LEU A 45 -44.21 4.59 -49.13
CA LEU A 45 -42.91 4.00 -48.81
C LEU A 45 -42.45 3.05 -49.93
N VAL A 46 -43.37 2.23 -50.46
CA VAL A 46 -43.11 1.36 -51.62
C VAL A 46 -42.73 2.19 -52.85
N ASP A 47 -43.47 3.26 -53.16
CA ASP A 47 -43.15 4.16 -54.29
C ASP A 47 -41.73 4.76 -54.16
N ALA A 48 -41.35 5.18 -52.96
CA ALA A 48 -40.03 5.72 -52.67
C ALA A 48 -38.92 4.66 -52.84
N ILE A 49 -39.12 3.43 -52.36
CA ILE A 49 -38.17 2.32 -52.50
C ILE A 49 -37.97 1.94 -53.96
N VAL A 50 -39.05 1.75 -54.71
CA VAL A 50 -39.00 1.42 -56.15
C VAL A 50 -38.22 2.48 -56.92
N PHE A 51 -38.42 3.76 -56.59
CA PHE A 51 -37.64 4.84 -57.16
C PHE A 51 -36.15 4.74 -56.80
N LEU A 52 -35.81 4.56 -55.52
CA LEU A 52 -34.44 4.47 -55.03
C LEU A 52 -33.68 3.28 -55.65
N GLU A 53 -34.35 2.13 -55.83
CA GLU A 53 -33.79 0.95 -56.51
C GLU A 53 -33.57 1.20 -58.00
N LYS A 54 -34.53 1.83 -58.69
CA LYS A 54 -34.41 2.19 -60.11
C LYS A 54 -33.22 3.13 -60.36
N GLN A 55 -32.94 4.03 -59.42
CA GLN A 55 -31.76 4.91 -59.46
C GLN A 55 -30.47 4.23 -58.98
N LYS A 56 -30.54 2.98 -58.51
CA LYS A 56 -29.43 2.23 -57.89
C LYS A 56 -28.84 2.95 -56.67
N TRP A 57 -29.66 3.69 -55.93
CA TRP A 57 -29.26 4.44 -54.72
C TRP A 57 -29.34 3.60 -53.45
N ILE A 58 -30.14 2.53 -53.46
CA ILE A 58 -30.20 1.52 -52.40
C ILE A 58 -30.05 0.13 -53.00
N VAL A 59 -29.67 -0.84 -52.16
CA VAL A 59 -29.63 -2.27 -52.48
C VAL A 59 -30.28 -3.05 -51.32
N SER A 60 -31.15 -4.00 -51.66
CA SER A 60 -31.73 -4.94 -50.68
C SER A 60 -30.70 -5.97 -50.26
N ARG A 61 -30.63 -6.30 -48.95
CA ARG A 61 -29.96 -7.53 -48.51
C ARG A 61 -30.81 -8.74 -48.88
N ILE A 62 -30.15 -9.87 -49.19
CA ILE A 62 -30.78 -11.12 -49.67
C ILE A 62 -31.24 -11.99 -48.47
N ASP A 63 -31.38 -11.43 -47.28
CA ASP A 63 -31.69 -12.16 -46.04
C ASP A 63 -33.19 -12.17 -45.67
N GLY A 64 -34.07 -11.62 -46.53
CA GLY A 64 -35.51 -11.59 -46.30
C GLY A 64 -35.97 -10.62 -45.20
N SER A 65 -35.08 -9.76 -44.69
CA SER A 65 -35.33 -8.87 -43.55
C SER A 65 -35.93 -7.49 -43.89
N GLY A 66 -36.32 -7.26 -45.15
CA GLY A 66 -36.81 -5.96 -45.61
C GLY A 66 -35.78 -4.81 -45.47
N ARG A 67 -34.49 -5.16 -45.36
CA ARG A 67 -33.38 -4.24 -45.07
C ARG A 67 -32.71 -3.72 -46.34
N TYR A 68 -32.56 -2.40 -46.41
CA TYR A 68 -31.93 -1.68 -47.51
C TYR A 68 -30.69 -0.92 -47.03
N GLU A 69 -29.59 -1.07 -47.78
CA GLU A 69 -28.34 -0.33 -47.57
C GLU A 69 -28.16 0.74 -48.64
N TRP A 70 -27.58 1.88 -48.26
CA TRP A 70 -27.26 2.96 -49.19
C TRP A 70 -26.06 2.61 -50.08
N THR A 71 -26.16 2.88 -51.37
CA THR A 71 -25.01 2.74 -52.28
C THR A 71 -24.19 4.03 -52.36
N PRO A 72 -22.89 3.97 -52.72
CA PRO A 72 -22.08 5.17 -52.97
C PRO A 72 -22.61 6.08 -54.08
N LYS A 73 -23.57 5.61 -54.90
CA LYS A 73 -24.19 6.40 -55.98
C LYS A 73 -25.27 7.36 -55.48
N CYS A 74 -25.79 7.13 -54.28
CA CYS A 74 -26.83 7.97 -53.67
C CYS A 74 -26.27 9.36 -53.31
N PRO A 75 -26.82 10.46 -53.84
CA PRO A 75 -26.39 11.83 -53.52
C PRO A 75 -26.95 12.29 -52.16
N ARG A 76 -26.83 11.47 -51.12
CA ARG A 76 -27.54 11.66 -49.86
C ARG A 76 -27.21 12.99 -49.17
N LYS A 77 -25.93 13.39 -49.15
CA LYS A 77 -25.54 14.70 -48.60
C LYS A 77 -26.24 15.83 -49.36
N GLU A 78 -26.27 15.76 -50.69
CA GLU A 78 -26.91 16.78 -51.55
C GLU A 78 -28.42 16.86 -51.30
N ILE A 79 -29.09 15.73 -51.05
CA ILE A 79 -30.51 15.66 -50.68
C ILE A 79 -30.74 16.38 -49.35
N LEU A 80 -29.94 16.07 -48.33
CA LEU A 80 -30.10 16.67 -47.00
C LEU A 80 -29.83 18.18 -46.99
N HIS A 81 -28.89 18.67 -47.80
CA HIS A 81 -28.58 20.11 -47.90
C HIS A 81 -29.69 20.95 -48.57
N GLN A 82 -30.65 20.31 -49.25
CA GLN A 82 -31.78 20.99 -49.90
C GLN A 82 -32.98 21.17 -48.97
N ILE A 83 -32.94 20.55 -47.79
CA ILE A 83 -34.02 20.59 -46.81
C ILE A 83 -33.78 21.81 -45.90
N GLU A 84 -34.84 22.58 -45.65
CA GLU A 84 -34.80 23.66 -44.66
C GLU A 84 -34.38 23.12 -43.29
N GLU A 85 -33.49 23.84 -42.59
CA GLU A 85 -32.86 23.40 -41.34
C GLU A 85 -33.86 22.91 -40.27
N LYS A 86 -34.98 23.63 -40.09
CA LYS A 86 -36.04 23.23 -39.14
C LYS A 86 -36.70 21.90 -39.52
N THR A 87 -36.93 21.70 -40.82
CA THR A 87 -37.54 20.47 -41.35
C THR A 87 -36.56 19.31 -41.27
N LEU A 88 -35.28 19.56 -41.53
CA LEU A 88 -34.21 18.56 -41.42
C LEU A 88 -34.03 18.10 -39.96
N SER A 89 -34.03 19.02 -39.00
CA SER A 89 -33.99 18.70 -37.57
C SER A 89 -35.17 17.81 -37.15
N ARG A 90 -36.39 18.10 -37.63
CA ARG A 90 -37.57 17.25 -37.40
C ARG A 90 -37.38 15.84 -37.97
N TYR A 91 -36.86 15.70 -39.18
CA TYR A 91 -36.63 14.39 -39.78
C TYR A 91 -35.56 13.58 -39.02
N TYR A 92 -34.50 14.23 -38.54
CA TYR A 92 -33.54 13.55 -37.67
C TYR A 92 -34.18 13.10 -36.34
N ARG A 93 -35.11 13.87 -35.77
CA ARG A 93 -35.87 13.47 -34.58
C ARG A 93 -36.69 12.21 -34.81
N GLU A 94 -37.46 12.19 -35.90
CA GLU A 94 -38.26 11.03 -36.28
C GLU A 94 -37.39 9.78 -36.47
N ALA A 95 -36.20 9.94 -37.06
CA ALA A 95 -35.26 8.85 -37.21
C ALA A 95 -34.69 8.36 -35.88
N ILE A 96 -34.39 9.26 -34.93
CA ILE A 96 -33.96 8.89 -33.57
C ILE A 96 -35.04 8.03 -32.90
N ASP A 97 -36.31 8.43 -32.96
CA ASP A 97 -37.43 7.68 -32.37
C ASP A 97 -37.58 6.28 -32.99
N VAL A 98 -37.33 6.14 -34.30
CA VAL A 98 -37.30 4.82 -34.96
C VAL A 98 -36.12 3.98 -34.45
N LEU A 99 -34.93 4.57 -34.37
CA LEU A 99 -33.72 3.84 -34.01
C LEU A 99 -33.75 3.35 -32.56
N ILE A 100 -34.23 4.18 -31.62
CA ILE A 100 -34.37 3.80 -30.20
C ILE A 100 -35.37 2.65 -30.05
N GLU A 101 -36.48 2.65 -30.81
CA GLU A 101 -37.50 1.61 -30.70
C GLU A 101 -37.07 0.28 -31.35
N LYS A 102 -36.35 0.34 -32.48
CA LYS A 102 -36.12 -0.82 -33.35
C LYS A 102 -34.74 -1.45 -33.23
N LEU A 103 -33.73 -0.72 -32.75
CA LEU A 103 -32.39 -1.26 -32.58
C LEU A 103 -32.15 -1.71 -31.13
N PRO A 104 -31.42 -2.81 -30.91
CA PRO A 104 -31.01 -3.20 -29.58
C PRO A 104 -30.06 -2.17 -28.98
N GLU A 105 -30.11 -2.01 -27.65
CA GLU A 105 -29.18 -1.14 -26.92
C GLU A 105 -27.75 -1.68 -26.96
N SER A 106 -27.01 -1.32 -28.01
CA SER A 106 -25.56 -1.53 -28.11
C SER A 106 -24.83 -0.19 -28.11
N ASP A 107 -23.56 -0.18 -27.73
CA ASP A 107 -22.78 1.05 -27.66
C ASP A 107 -22.57 1.68 -29.05
N GLU A 108 -22.43 0.86 -30.10
CA GLU A 108 -22.36 1.31 -31.50
C GLU A 108 -23.67 1.96 -31.98
N ASN A 109 -24.82 1.39 -31.59
CA ASN A 109 -26.12 1.98 -31.88
C ASN A 109 -26.31 3.29 -31.11
N CYS A 110 -25.89 3.35 -29.84
CA CYS A 110 -25.91 4.58 -29.04
C CYS A 110 -25.08 5.69 -29.69
N PHE A 111 -23.89 5.38 -30.19
CA PHE A 111 -23.06 6.34 -30.94
C PHE A 111 -23.75 6.86 -32.21
N ASN A 112 -24.32 5.95 -33.01
CA ASN A 112 -25.06 6.30 -34.21
C ASN A 112 -26.30 7.16 -33.95
N ILE A 113 -26.96 6.97 -32.80
CA ILE A 113 -28.10 7.77 -32.36
C ILE A 113 -27.61 9.14 -31.85
N ALA A 114 -26.57 9.17 -31.01
CA ALA A 114 -26.00 10.40 -30.46
C ALA A 114 -25.55 11.39 -31.55
N GLN A 115 -24.93 10.90 -32.63
CA GLN A 115 -24.59 11.74 -33.79
C GLN A 115 -25.82 12.41 -34.42
N LYS A 116 -26.97 11.74 -34.46
CA LYS A 116 -28.21 12.31 -34.97
C LYS A 116 -28.85 13.27 -33.97
N CYS A 117 -28.76 13.00 -32.67
CA CYS A 117 -29.19 13.95 -31.64
C CYS A 117 -28.46 15.29 -31.78
N LEU A 118 -27.14 15.27 -32.06
CA LEU A 118 -26.37 16.48 -32.34
C LEU A 118 -26.89 17.25 -33.57
N LEU A 119 -27.26 16.54 -34.65
CA LEU A 119 -27.79 17.15 -35.87
C LEU A 119 -29.24 17.63 -35.72
N ALA A 120 -30.04 16.97 -34.89
CA ALA A 120 -31.42 17.35 -34.59
C ALA A 120 -31.52 18.49 -33.56
N GLY A 121 -30.42 18.82 -32.86
CA GLY A 121 -30.39 19.67 -31.67
C GLY A 121 -30.68 18.85 -30.41
N ILE A 122 -29.87 18.96 -29.37
CA ILE A 122 -29.98 18.07 -28.19
C ILE A 122 -31.28 18.34 -27.42
N GLN A 123 -31.95 17.28 -26.95
CA GLN A 123 -33.10 17.33 -26.03
C GLN A 123 -32.77 16.66 -24.69
N LYS A 124 -33.60 16.88 -23.66
CA LYS A 124 -33.37 16.31 -22.32
C LYS A 124 -33.33 14.77 -22.31
N THR A 125 -34.11 14.12 -23.16
CA THR A 125 -34.13 12.66 -23.34
C THR A 125 -32.85 12.10 -23.97
N ASP A 126 -32.05 12.94 -24.64
CA ASP A 126 -30.84 12.51 -25.36
C ASP A 126 -29.61 12.42 -24.45
N ILE A 127 -29.68 13.02 -23.25
CA ILE A 127 -28.53 13.24 -22.34
C ILE A 127 -27.77 11.92 -22.05
N GLU A 128 -28.48 10.87 -21.66
CA GLU A 128 -27.86 9.58 -21.29
C GLU A 128 -27.24 8.86 -22.50
N ILE A 129 -27.92 8.91 -23.66
CA ILE A 129 -27.45 8.27 -24.90
C ILE A 129 -26.16 8.94 -25.39
N ILE A 130 -26.09 10.28 -25.35
CA ILE A 130 -24.90 11.04 -25.74
C ILE A 130 -23.75 10.76 -24.77
N CYS A 131 -24.02 10.71 -23.45
CA CYS A 131 -23.01 10.38 -22.46
C CYS A 131 -22.44 8.97 -22.70
N ARG A 132 -23.30 7.97 -22.94
CA ARG A 132 -22.88 6.59 -23.21
C ARG A 132 -22.07 6.47 -24.50
N ALA A 133 -22.48 7.18 -25.55
CA ALA A 133 -21.73 7.27 -26.81
C ALA A 133 -20.33 7.87 -26.62
N ALA A 134 -20.20 8.91 -25.80
CA ALA A 134 -18.91 9.53 -25.51
C ALA A 134 -17.98 8.57 -24.75
N ILE A 135 -18.51 7.84 -23.76
CA ILE A 135 -17.78 6.81 -23.02
C ILE A 135 -17.32 5.68 -23.95
N PHE A 136 -18.15 5.27 -24.90
CA PHE A 136 -17.81 4.26 -25.89
C PHE A 136 -16.67 4.70 -26.81
N GLU A 137 -16.73 5.93 -27.34
CA GLU A 137 -15.65 6.46 -28.19
C GLU A 137 -14.34 6.63 -27.42
N GLU A 138 -14.42 7.00 -26.14
CA GLU A 138 -13.27 7.05 -25.23
C GLU A 138 -12.63 5.67 -25.07
N LYS A 139 -13.42 4.63 -24.79
CA LYS A 139 -12.94 3.23 -24.67
C LYS A 139 -12.32 2.68 -25.96
N ASN A 140 -12.75 3.17 -27.11
CA ASN A 140 -12.18 2.81 -28.42
C ASN A 140 -11.03 3.74 -28.84
N HIS A 141 -10.49 4.55 -27.92
CA HIS A 141 -9.38 5.49 -28.14
C HIS A 141 -9.64 6.54 -29.25
N ARG A 142 -10.90 6.84 -29.56
CA ARG A 142 -11.30 7.90 -30.49
C ARG A 142 -11.48 9.22 -29.75
N ILE A 143 -10.41 9.72 -29.16
CA ILE A 143 -10.42 10.83 -28.18
C ILE A 143 -11.08 12.10 -28.71
N SER A 144 -10.78 12.53 -29.94
CA SER A 144 -11.38 13.74 -30.53
C SER A 144 -12.91 13.64 -30.67
N SER A 145 -13.41 12.44 -30.99
CA SER A 145 -14.84 12.16 -31.11
C SER A 145 -15.53 12.19 -29.74
N ALA A 146 -14.92 11.53 -28.74
CA ALA A 146 -15.40 11.55 -27.36
C ALA A 146 -15.45 12.97 -26.78
N ILE A 147 -14.39 13.76 -26.97
CA ILE A 147 -14.31 15.16 -26.52
C ILE A 147 -15.41 16.00 -27.15
N ASN A 148 -15.64 15.89 -28.45
CA ASN A 148 -16.71 16.63 -29.12
C ASN A 148 -18.09 16.26 -28.57
N LEU A 149 -18.36 14.98 -28.30
CA LEU A 149 -19.62 14.55 -27.69
C LEU A 149 -19.79 15.11 -26.27
N TYR A 150 -18.75 15.02 -25.44
CA TYR A 150 -18.75 15.58 -24.10
C TYR A 150 -18.96 17.11 -24.11
N ASP A 151 -18.19 17.86 -24.92
CA ASP A 151 -18.29 19.33 -24.97
C ASP A 151 -19.69 19.78 -25.41
N ARG A 152 -20.27 19.12 -26.43
CA ARG A 152 -21.65 19.40 -26.89
C ARG A 152 -22.70 19.09 -25.83
N LEU A 153 -22.54 17.99 -25.11
CA LEU A 153 -23.44 17.61 -24.02
C LEU A 153 -23.35 18.62 -22.87
N LEU A 154 -22.14 19.01 -22.47
CA LEU A 154 -21.91 19.99 -21.41
C LEU A 154 -22.44 21.38 -21.78
N ASP A 155 -22.25 21.83 -23.03
CA ASP A 155 -22.83 23.08 -23.54
C ASP A 155 -24.35 23.07 -23.44
N PHE A 156 -25.00 21.96 -23.82
CA PHE A 156 -26.45 21.82 -23.75
C PHE A 156 -26.95 21.87 -22.31
N ILE A 157 -26.35 21.07 -21.41
CA ILE A 157 -26.75 21.04 -20.00
C ILE A 157 -26.53 22.42 -19.36
N ALA A 158 -25.35 23.02 -19.54
CA ALA A 158 -25.04 24.34 -18.97
C ALA A 158 -25.97 25.45 -19.49
N GLY A 159 -26.35 25.41 -20.77
CA GLY A 159 -27.27 26.38 -21.38
C GLY A 159 -28.69 26.33 -20.82
N GLN A 160 -29.11 25.23 -20.19
CA GLN A 160 -30.42 25.17 -19.51
C GLN A 160 -30.42 25.93 -18.18
N PHE A 161 -29.25 26.15 -17.57
CA PHE A 161 -29.13 26.65 -16.19
C PHE A 161 -28.45 28.03 -16.10
N SER A 162 -27.93 28.58 -17.21
CA SER A 162 -27.21 29.87 -17.19
C SER A 162 -28.08 31.09 -16.90
N ASP A 163 -29.40 31.04 -17.15
CA ASP A 163 -30.28 32.24 -17.12
C ASP A 163 -31.46 32.17 -16.12
N LYS A 164 -31.77 31.03 -15.49
CA LYS A 164 -33.07 30.84 -14.80
C LYS A 164 -33.05 30.51 -13.31
N GLY A 165 -31.89 30.25 -12.69
CA GLY A 165 -31.85 29.86 -11.27
C GLY A 165 -32.59 28.55 -10.94
N GLU A 166 -33.08 27.83 -11.95
CA GLU A 166 -33.66 26.49 -11.82
C GLU A 166 -32.54 25.48 -11.51
N GLN A 167 -32.78 24.58 -10.54
CA GLN A 167 -31.85 23.49 -10.25
C GLN A 167 -32.12 22.30 -11.18
N PRO A 168 -31.08 21.57 -11.65
CA PRO A 168 -31.30 20.33 -12.37
C PRO A 168 -31.98 19.30 -11.47
N ASP A 169 -32.75 18.40 -12.06
CA ASP A 169 -33.10 17.16 -11.38
C ASP A 169 -31.85 16.31 -11.11
N ILE A 170 -31.95 15.43 -10.11
CA ILE A 170 -30.83 14.62 -9.61
C ILE A 170 -30.18 13.81 -10.75
N GLY A 171 -30.97 13.24 -11.67
CA GLY A 171 -30.44 12.48 -12.80
C GLY A 171 -29.60 13.34 -13.75
N THR A 172 -30.09 14.52 -14.10
CA THR A 172 -29.34 15.47 -14.94
C THR A 172 -28.06 15.96 -14.24
N TYR A 173 -28.11 16.19 -12.92
CA TYR A 173 -26.93 16.55 -12.11
C TYR A 173 -25.89 15.42 -12.11
N GLU A 174 -26.27 14.17 -11.85
CA GLU A 174 -25.35 13.03 -11.86
C GLU A 174 -24.66 12.85 -13.22
N VAL A 175 -25.41 12.98 -14.32
CA VAL A 175 -24.82 12.91 -15.67
C VAL A 175 -23.90 14.08 -15.94
N LEU A 176 -24.25 15.30 -15.51
CA LEU A 176 -23.38 16.48 -15.63
C LEU A 176 -22.04 16.24 -14.93
N ILE A 177 -22.05 15.81 -13.66
CA ILE A 177 -20.83 15.54 -12.88
C ILE A 177 -20.00 14.47 -13.57
N ARG A 178 -20.59 13.32 -13.90
CA ARG A 178 -19.90 12.21 -14.58
C ARG A 178 -19.28 12.64 -15.91
N THR A 179 -19.98 13.47 -16.67
CA THR A 179 -19.53 14.01 -17.96
C THR A 179 -18.34 14.95 -17.77
N ILE A 180 -18.40 15.85 -16.78
CA ILE A 180 -17.32 16.79 -16.45
C ILE A 180 -16.08 16.04 -15.98
N GLU A 181 -16.22 15.08 -15.08
CA GLU A 181 -15.08 14.32 -14.54
C GLU A 181 -14.33 13.58 -15.65
N ARG A 182 -15.06 12.90 -16.54
CA ARG A 182 -14.49 12.18 -17.71
C ARG A 182 -13.92 13.14 -18.75
N ARG A 183 -14.60 14.25 -19.04
CA ARG A 183 -14.09 15.24 -19.98
C ARG A 183 -12.83 15.94 -19.46
N ALA A 184 -12.77 16.19 -18.16
CA ALA A 184 -11.64 16.83 -17.51
C ALA A 184 -10.40 15.94 -17.52
N SER A 185 -10.52 14.63 -17.29
CA SER A 185 -9.38 13.69 -17.39
C SER A 185 -8.78 13.63 -18.80
N LEU A 186 -9.60 13.77 -19.84
CA LEU A 186 -9.16 13.84 -21.24
C LEU A 186 -8.43 15.16 -21.61
N SER A 187 -8.46 16.17 -20.73
CA SER A 187 -7.78 17.46 -20.99
C SER A 187 -6.25 17.33 -21.11
N LEU A 188 -5.68 16.25 -20.57
CA LEU A 188 -4.26 15.91 -20.74
C LEU A 188 -3.88 15.62 -22.19
N LEU A 189 -4.81 15.12 -23.00
CA LEU A 189 -4.59 14.70 -24.38
C LEU A 189 -4.96 15.79 -25.38
N HIS A 190 -5.91 16.66 -25.02
CA HIS A 190 -6.35 17.77 -25.87
C HIS A 190 -6.72 19.01 -25.01
N PRO A 191 -5.74 19.91 -24.73
CA PRO A 191 -5.89 20.98 -23.76
C PRO A 191 -6.76 22.13 -24.29
N ASN A 192 -8.09 22.00 -24.20
CA ASN A 192 -9.02 23.13 -24.26
C ASN A 192 -9.42 23.54 -22.83
N LEU A 193 -8.42 24.01 -22.07
CA LEU A 193 -8.53 24.20 -20.61
C LEU A 193 -9.60 25.22 -20.24
N LYS A 194 -9.76 26.28 -21.04
CA LYS A 194 -10.76 27.34 -20.83
C LYS A 194 -12.20 26.85 -20.95
N ALA A 195 -12.47 25.96 -21.91
CA ALA A 195 -13.82 25.40 -22.08
C ALA A 195 -14.20 24.52 -20.87
N VAL A 196 -13.28 23.65 -20.44
CA VAL A 196 -13.50 22.73 -19.31
C VAL A 196 -13.62 23.49 -17.98
N TYR A 197 -12.83 24.54 -17.77
CA TYR A 197 -12.86 25.35 -16.55
C TYR A 197 -14.24 25.99 -16.28
N ARG A 198 -14.91 26.46 -17.33
CA ARG A 198 -16.28 27.01 -17.22
C ARG A 198 -17.26 25.97 -16.67
N PHE A 199 -17.15 24.72 -17.11
CA PHE A 199 -18.03 23.65 -16.63
C PHE A 199 -17.68 23.19 -15.21
N LEU A 200 -16.39 23.09 -14.89
CA LEU A 200 -15.92 22.74 -13.54
C LEU A 200 -16.41 23.75 -12.49
N THR A 201 -16.36 25.05 -12.79
CA THR A 201 -16.83 26.11 -11.88
C THR A 201 -18.34 26.10 -11.72
N LEU A 202 -19.10 25.92 -12.81
CA LEU A 202 -20.55 25.74 -12.76
C LEU A 202 -20.94 24.55 -11.87
N ALA A 203 -20.32 23.38 -12.09
CA ALA A 203 -20.60 22.18 -11.32
C ALA A 203 -20.24 22.31 -9.84
N LEU A 204 -19.16 23.05 -9.53
CA LEU A 204 -18.75 23.29 -8.15
C LEU A 204 -19.80 24.13 -7.41
N ASP A 205 -20.28 25.22 -8.01
CA ASP A 205 -21.36 26.05 -7.44
C ASP A 205 -22.64 25.22 -7.21
N MET A 206 -22.98 24.34 -8.15
CA MET A 206 -24.12 23.43 -8.00
C MET A 206 -23.93 22.42 -6.86
N ALA A 207 -22.75 21.79 -6.77
CA ALA A 207 -22.43 20.85 -5.70
C ALA A 207 -22.39 21.54 -4.32
N GLU A 208 -21.97 22.80 -4.25
CA GLU A 208 -22.02 23.65 -3.04
C GLU A 208 -23.48 23.91 -2.61
N ARG A 209 -24.36 24.29 -3.54
CA ARG A 209 -25.80 24.50 -3.25
C ARG A 209 -26.50 23.21 -2.80
N LEU A 210 -26.11 22.06 -3.35
CA LEU A 210 -26.68 20.75 -2.99
C LEU A 210 -26.01 20.11 -1.76
N SER A 211 -24.99 20.74 -1.17
CA SER A 211 -24.20 20.20 -0.05
C SER A 211 -23.58 18.82 -0.32
N ASP A 212 -23.25 18.52 -1.57
CA ASP A 212 -22.60 17.27 -1.99
C ASP A 212 -21.08 17.37 -1.79
N LEU A 213 -20.64 17.07 -0.56
CA LEU A 213 -19.24 17.20 -0.15
C LEU A 213 -18.28 16.30 -0.95
N LYS A 214 -18.74 15.13 -1.42
CA LYS A 214 -17.93 14.21 -2.21
C LYS A 214 -17.62 14.80 -3.58
N THR A 215 -18.66 15.27 -4.28
CA THR A 215 -18.49 15.90 -5.59
C THR A 215 -17.71 17.20 -5.47
N GLN A 216 -17.96 18.02 -4.45
CA GLN A 216 -17.17 19.23 -4.22
C GLN A 216 -15.67 18.89 -4.07
N ALA A 217 -15.30 17.88 -3.27
CA ALA A 217 -13.91 17.48 -3.12
C ALA A 217 -13.29 17.02 -4.45
N SER A 218 -14.00 16.20 -5.24
CA SER A 218 -13.54 15.76 -6.56
C SER A 218 -13.35 16.93 -7.54
N LEU A 219 -14.31 17.86 -7.60
CA LEU A 219 -14.26 19.04 -8.46
C LEU A 219 -13.14 20.00 -8.04
N GLN A 220 -12.89 20.18 -6.74
CA GLN A 220 -11.74 20.96 -6.25
C GLN A 220 -10.42 20.37 -6.76
N LEU A 221 -10.26 19.06 -6.71
CA LEU A 221 -9.07 18.40 -7.26
C LEU A 221 -8.95 18.63 -8.78
N LEU A 222 -10.03 18.46 -9.55
CA LEU A 222 -10.07 18.67 -11.00
C LEU A 222 -9.79 20.13 -11.41
N ILE A 223 -10.30 21.10 -10.66
CA ILE A 223 -9.99 22.52 -10.86
C ILE A 223 -8.51 22.77 -10.60
N GLY A 224 -7.95 22.18 -9.54
CA GLY A 224 -6.52 22.22 -9.27
C GLY A 224 -5.69 21.63 -10.42
N GLN A 225 -6.14 20.51 -11.01
CA GLN A 225 -5.52 19.93 -12.21
C GLN A 225 -5.58 20.90 -13.40
N ASN A 226 -6.73 21.55 -13.63
CA ASN A 226 -6.90 22.52 -14.72
C ASN A 226 -6.00 23.74 -14.56
N TYR A 227 -5.89 24.30 -13.34
CA TYR A 227 -4.95 25.39 -13.05
C TYR A 227 -3.50 24.95 -13.18
N TRP A 228 -3.15 23.72 -12.79
CA TRP A 228 -1.81 23.19 -13.01
C TRP A 228 -1.50 23.06 -14.50
N MET A 229 -2.44 22.53 -15.29
CA MET A 229 -2.34 22.47 -16.76
C MET A 229 -2.33 23.86 -17.40
N SER A 230 -2.86 24.88 -16.72
CA SER A 230 -2.79 26.30 -17.12
C SER A 230 -1.60 27.03 -16.50
N PHE A 231 -0.74 26.32 -15.75
CA PHE A 231 0.50 26.82 -15.15
C PHE A 231 0.30 27.88 -14.07
N GLU A 232 -0.90 27.94 -13.48
CA GLU A 232 -1.27 28.78 -12.36
C GLU A 232 -1.06 28.02 -11.04
N TYR A 233 0.21 27.79 -10.69
CA TYR A 233 0.58 26.89 -9.59
C TYR A 233 0.04 27.28 -8.21
N ALA A 234 -0.13 28.58 -7.95
CA ALA A 234 -0.67 29.06 -6.68
C ALA A 234 -2.13 28.61 -6.51
N GLU A 235 -2.94 28.78 -7.56
CA GLU A 235 -4.34 28.34 -7.60
C GLU A 235 -4.42 26.82 -7.62
N ALA A 236 -3.59 26.14 -8.42
CA ALA A 236 -3.50 24.68 -8.42
C ALA A 236 -3.24 24.13 -7.00
N PHE A 237 -2.26 24.71 -6.30
CA PHE A 237 -1.95 24.34 -4.92
C PHE A 237 -3.12 24.62 -3.97
N HIS A 238 -3.76 25.79 -4.09
CA HIS A 238 -4.92 26.14 -3.27
C HIS A 238 -6.03 25.09 -3.40
N HIS A 239 -6.41 24.75 -4.63
CA HIS A 239 -7.45 23.81 -4.95
C HIS A 239 -7.10 22.36 -4.56
N PHE A 240 -5.86 21.91 -4.76
CA PHE A 240 -5.42 20.59 -4.29
C PHE A 240 -5.51 20.45 -2.77
N ASN A 241 -5.13 21.47 -1.99
CA ASN A 241 -5.28 21.40 -0.53
C ASN A 241 -6.74 21.42 -0.10
N LYS A 242 -7.57 22.25 -0.72
CA LYS A 242 -9.00 22.29 -0.41
C LYS A 242 -9.64 20.93 -0.67
N GLY A 243 -9.36 20.32 -1.82
CA GLY A 243 -9.82 18.96 -2.16
C GLY A 243 -9.32 17.90 -1.17
N TRP A 244 -8.03 17.94 -0.78
CA TRP A 244 -7.45 17.05 0.23
C TRP A 244 -8.12 17.18 1.61
N GLU A 245 -8.27 18.40 2.09
CA GLU A 245 -8.88 18.71 3.39
C GLU A 245 -10.33 18.25 3.48
N MET A 246 -11.05 18.27 2.36
CA MET A 246 -12.40 17.71 2.26
C MET A 246 -12.36 16.18 2.21
N ALA A 247 -11.54 15.60 1.32
CA ALA A 247 -11.47 14.16 1.08
C ALA A 247 -11.08 13.34 2.32
N ARG A 248 -10.18 13.87 3.18
CA ARG A 248 -9.74 13.16 4.41
C ARG A 248 -10.85 12.87 5.42
N HIS A 249 -11.97 13.59 5.34
CA HIS A 249 -13.12 13.44 6.24
C HIS A 249 -14.26 12.64 5.59
N ILE A 250 -14.11 12.26 4.32
CA ILE A 250 -15.10 11.52 3.54
C ILE A 250 -14.71 10.03 3.54
N LYS A 251 -15.67 9.15 3.80
CA LYS A 251 -15.47 7.68 3.77
C LYS A 251 -15.48 7.16 2.33
N ASP A 252 -14.50 7.56 1.53
CA ASP A 252 -14.30 7.11 0.15
C ASP A 252 -12.81 6.88 -0.12
N ASP A 253 -12.41 5.61 -0.19
CA ASP A 253 -11.00 5.22 -0.31
C ASP A 253 -10.39 5.59 -1.68
N VAL A 254 -11.21 5.68 -2.74
CA VAL A 254 -10.73 6.05 -4.08
C VAL A 254 -10.43 7.54 -4.12
N LEU A 255 -11.39 8.36 -3.66
CA LEU A 255 -11.22 9.81 -3.57
C LEU A 255 -10.09 10.18 -2.60
N TYR A 256 -9.99 9.51 -1.46
CA TYR A 256 -8.91 9.72 -0.50
C TYR A 256 -7.53 9.46 -1.10
N ARG A 257 -7.35 8.32 -1.80
CA ARG A 257 -6.08 7.98 -2.46
C ARG A 257 -5.72 8.98 -3.55
N ARG A 258 -6.68 9.37 -4.40
CA ARG A 258 -6.48 10.40 -5.43
C ARG A 258 -6.08 11.73 -4.80
N ALA A 259 -6.76 12.15 -3.75
CA ALA A 259 -6.47 13.40 -3.05
C ALA A 259 -5.06 13.38 -2.41
N LEU A 260 -4.65 12.25 -1.81
CA LEU A 260 -3.33 12.08 -1.21
C LEU A 260 -2.20 12.13 -2.26
N GLN A 261 -2.42 11.52 -3.43
CA GLN A 261 -1.48 11.58 -4.55
C GLN A 261 -1.32 13.01 -5.07
N LEU A 262 -2.43 13.72 -5.29
CA LEU A 262 -2.42 15.12 -5.72
C LEU A 262 -1.83 16.05 -4.67
N GLN A 263 -1.98 15.73 -3.38
CA GLN A 263 -1.29 16.44 -2.31
C GLN A 263 0.24 16.22 -2.39
N GLY A 264 0.69 14.99 -2.64
CA GLY A 264 2.10 14.70 -2.91
C GLY A 264 2.63 15.49 -4.12
N PHE A 265 1.84 15.55 -5.18
CA PHE A 265 2.14 16.36 -6.36
C PHE A 265 2.21 17.87 -6.04
N ALA A 266 1.33 18.37 -5.19
CA ALA A 266 1.33 19.76 -4.72
C ALA A 266 2.64 20.10 -3.95
N HIS A 267 3.18 19.16 -3.18
CA HIS A 267 4.51 19.31 -2.56
C HIS A 267 5.63 19.34 -3.58
N TRP A 268 5.53 18.57 -4.67
CA TRP A 268 6.48 18.64 -5.78
C TRP A 268 6.45 19.99 -6.49
N ILE A 269 5.27 20.55 -6.78
CA ILE A 269 5.13 21.89 -7.37
C ILE A 269 5.88 22.94 -6.55
N LYS A 270 5.83 22.83 -5.21
CA LYS A 270 6.56 23.69 -4.27
C LYS A 270 8.07 23.39 -4.17
N GLY A 271 8.54 22.33 -4.80
CA GLY A 271 9.92 21.83 -4.71
C GLY A 271 10.28 21.24 -3.34
N ASN A 272 9.31 20.71 -2.59
CA ASN A 272 9.55 19.96 -1.36
C ASN A 272 9.58 18.45 -1.68
N LEU A 273 10.67 17.96 -2.27
CA LEU A 273 10.75 16.59 -2.79
C LEU A 273 10.55 15.52 -1.71
N ASN A 274 11.10 15.74 -0.51
CA ASN A 274 10.93 14.82 0.62
C ASN A 274 9.46 14.63 1.02
N GLN A 275 8.68 15.73 1.06
CA GLN A 275 7.25 15.67 1.41
C GLN A 275 6.43 15.06 0.27
N ALA A 276 6.80 15.32 -0.97
CA ALA A 276 6.18 14.72 -2.15
C ALA A 276 6.31 13.19 -2.11
N VAL A 277 7.52 12.68 -1.89
CA VAL A 277 7.80 11.24 -1.79
C VAL A 277 7.09 10.62 -0.59
N GLN A 278 7.12 11.23 0.59
CA GLN A 278 6.42 10.69 1.77
C GLN A 278 4.91 10.59 1.57
N SER A 279 4.30 11.58 0.92
CA SER A 279 2.86 11.57 0.62
C SER A 279 2.53 10.47 -0.38
N TYR A 280 3.40 10.28 -1.38
CA TYR A 280 3.26 9.20 -2.35
C TYR A 280 3.43 7.81 -1.73
N GLU A 281 4.48 7.58 -0.94
CA GLU A 281 4.70 6.29 -0.25
C GLU A 281 3.52 5.95 0.69
N LYS A 282 2.90 6.94 1.33
CA LYS A 282 1.66 6.75 2.10
C LYS A 282 0.47 6.39 1.22
N SER A 283 0.38 6.92 0.01
CA SER A 283 -0.66 6.56 -0.96
C SER A 283 -0.50 5.17 -1.55
N LEU A 284 0.70 4.57 -1.44
CA LEU A 284 1.04 3.24 -1.94
C LEU A 284 0.83 2.11 -0.91
N GLY A 285 0.42 2.41 0.33
CA GLY A 285 0.12 1.36 1.31
C GLY A 285 -0.97 0.43 0.77
N GLU A 286 -0.66 -0.87 0.66
CA GLU A 286 -1.41 -1.93 -0.06
C GLU A 286 -1.26 -1.85 -1.61
N LEU A 287 -0.08 -2.26 -2.10
CA LEU A 287 0.19 -2.47 -3.53
C LEU A 287 -0.67 -3.62 -4.07
N ASP A 288 -1.78 -3.29 -4.72
CA ASP A 288 -2.40 -4.06 -5.82
C ASP A 288 -3.44 -3.28 -6.66
N SER A 289 -3.72 -2.00 -6.37
CA SER A 289 -4.52 -1.16 -7.29
C SER A 289 -3.85 0.18 -7.51
N ILE A 290 -2.99 0.24 -8.53
CA ILE A 290 -2.65 1.50 -9.17
C ILE A 290 -3.97 2.16 -9.58
N VAL A 291 -4.21 3.36 -9.05
CA VAL A 291 -5.43 4.17 -9.27
C VAL A 291 -5.74 4.25 -10.77
N GLU A 292 -6.97 3.90 -11.17
CA GLU A 292 -7.43 3.76 -12.57
C GLU A 292 -7.43 5.08 -13.39
N ASP A 293 -7.07 6.23 -12.81
CA ASP A 293 -7.10 7.54 -13.49
C ASP A 293 -5.74 7.89 -14.13
N ASN A 294 -5.76 8.17 -15.43
CA ASN A 294 -4.61 8.58 -16.24
C ASN A 294 -3.86 9.80 -15.68
N PHE A 295 -4.55 10.76 -15.05
CA PHE A 295 -3.86 11.90 -14.43
C PHE A 295 -3.04 11.47 -13.22
N SER A 296 -3.56 10.56 -12.42
CA SER A 296 -2.87 10.02 -11.24
C SER A 296 -1.60 9.24 -11.64
N LEU A 297 -1.69 8.46 -12.72
CA LEU A 297 -0.55 7.80 -13.36
C LEU A 297 0.50 8.81 -13.86
N LEU A 298 0.07 9.89 -14.53
CA LEU A 298 0.96 10.95 -14.99
C LEU A 298 1.67 11.68 -13.82
N THR A 299 0.96 11.95 -12.72
CA THR A 299 1.61 12.51 -11.52
C THR A 299 2.64 11.57 -10.91
N SER A 300 2.43 10.25 -11.03
CA SER A 300 3.41 9.25 -10.61
C SER A 300 4.68 9.26 -11.46
N LEU A 301 4.57 9.58 -12.75
CA LEU A 301 5.76 9.83 -13.61
C LEU A 301 6.55 11.07 -13.15
N HIS A 302 5.88 12.14 -12.69
CA HIS A 302 6.59 13.27 -12.08
C HIS A 302 7.26 12.90 -10.75
N LEU A 303 6.67 11.99 -9.97
CA LEU A 303 7.29 11.45 -8.77
C LEU A 303 8.51 10.57 -9.09
N ALA A 304 8.51 9.86 -10.22
CA ALA A 304 9.70 9.18 -10.71
C ALA A 304 10.87 10.17 -10.93
N LEU A 305 10.60 11.34 -11.48
CA LEU A 305 11.60 12.41 -11.61
C LEU A 305 12.04 12.97 -10.23
N CYS A 306 11.14 13.03 -9.24
CA CYS A 306 11.50 13.40 -7.87
C CYS A 306 12.54 12.44 -7.27
N TYR A 307 12.30 11.13 -7.39
CA TYR A 307 13.22 10.11 -6.91
C TYR A 307 14.60 10.25 -7.57
N THR A 308 14.64 10.52 -8.88
CA THR A 308 15.89 10.78 -9.59
C THR A 308 16.62 12.00 -9.03
N GLN A 309 15.91 13.11 -8.77
CA GLN A 309 16.51 14.31 -8.17
C GLN A 309 17.00 14.09 -6.73
N MET A 310 16.40 13.15 -6.00
CA MET A 310 16.85 12.71 -4.67
C MET A 310 18.02 11.70 -4.72
N GLY A 311 18.53 11.35 -5.90
CA GLY A 311 19.62 10.40 -6.06
C GLY A 311 19.18 8.93 -6.07
N MET A 312 17.91 8.66 -6.37
CA MET A 312 17.35 7.30 -6.48
C MET A 312 16.79 7.02 -7.89
N PRO A 313 17.61 7.12 -8.97
CA PRO A 313 17.15 6.98 -10.35
C PRO A 313 16.52 5.59 -10.63
N HIS A 314 17.02 4.53 -10.00
CA HIS A 314 16.46 3.18 -10.10
C HIS A 314 14.99 3.11 -9.65
N ARG A 315 14.60 3.85 -8.60
CA ARG A 315 13.18 3.94 -8.19
C ARG A 315 12.34 4.66 -9.23
N GLY A 316 12.87 5.73 -9.80
CA GLY A 316 12.18 6.47 -10.86
C GLY A 316 11.94 5.60 -12.09
N ILE A 317 12.96 4.86 -12.54
CA ILE A 317 12.85 3.92 -13.67
C ILE A 317 11.81 2.83 -13.36
N GLY A 318 11.84 2.24 -12.17
CA GLY A 318 10.87 1.21 -11.77
C GLY A 318 9.42 1.70 -11.85
N ILE A 319 9.13 2.91 -11.35
CA ILE A 319 7.80 3.53 -11.44
C ILE A 319 7.41 3.74 -12.91
N ALA A 320 8.28 4.38 -13.69
CA ALA A 320 7.98 4.68 -15.09
C ALA A 320 7.79 3.41 -15.94
N HIS A 321 8.56 2.36 -15.66
CA HIS A 321 8.44 1.07 -16.34
C HIS A 321 7.15 0.32 -15.95
N SER A 322 6.76 0.32 -14.68
CA SER A 322 5.50 -0.28 -14.23
C SER A 322 4.29 0.36 -14.92
N ILE A 323 4.29 1.70 -15.01
CA ILE A 323 3.25 2.46 -15.72
C ILE A 323 3.29 2.16 -17.23
N TYR A 324 4.49 2.07 -17.82
CA TYR A 324 4.66 1.67 -19.22
C TYR A 324 4.00 0.31 -19.52
N VAL A 325 4.30 -0.73 -18.73
CA VAL A 325 3.77 -2.09 -18.94
C VAL A 325 2.24 -2.11 -18.82
N GLN A 326 1.70 -1.43 -17.81
CA GLN A 326 0.25 -1.33 -17.63
C GLN A 326 -0.42 -0.57 -18.78
N ALA A 327 0.15 0.54 -19.20
CA ALA A 327 -0.36 1.35 -20.31
C ALA A 327 -0.33 0.58 -21.64
N GLU A 328 0.76 -0.16 -21.90
CA GLU A 328 0.89 -1.00 -23.09
C GLU A 328 -0.15 -2.12 -23.12
N LYS A 329 -0.36 -2.81 -21.99
CA LYS A 329 -1.41 -3.84 -21.85
C LYS A 329 -2.81 -3.28 -22.11
N ASN A 330 -3.05 -2.04 -21.70
CA ASN A 330 -4.33 -1.34 -21.87
C ASN A 330 -4.45 -0.59 -23.21
N SER A 331 -3.45 -0.67 -24.10
CA SER A 331 -3.38 0.10 -25.35
C SER A 331 -3.49 1.62 -25.16
N ASP A 332 -3.12 2.16 -23.99
CA ASP A 332 -3.05 3.61 -23.74
C ASP A 332 -1.72 4.17 -24.29
N TRP A 333 -1.68 4.35 -25.61
CA TRP A 333 -0.47 4.81 -26.30
C TRP A 333 -0.01 6.20 -25.88
N SER A 334 -0.90 7.03 -25.32
CA SER A 334 -0.53 8.34 -24.81
C SER A 334 0.32 8.21 -23.55
N LEU A 335 -0.12 7.38 -22.61
CA LEU A 335 0.61 7.13 -21.37
C LEU A 335 1.90 6.33 -21.62
N VAL A 336 1.92 5.45 -22.63
CA VAL A 336 3.15 4.80 -23.11
C VAL A 336 4.17 5.84 -23.58
N ALA A 337 3.75 6.83 -24.39
CA ALA A 337 4.65 7.88 -24.88
C ALA A 337 5.26 8.70 -23.73
N TYR A 338 4.46 9.08 -22.73
CA TYR A 338 4.94 9.79 -21.54
C TYR A 338 5.88 8.95 -20.67
N SER A 339 5.58 7.66 -20.49
CA SER A 339 6.43 6.75 -19.71
C SER A 339 7.79 6.56 -20.37
N LEU A 340 7.82 6.38 -21.69
CA LEU A 340 9.06 6.31 -22.48
C LEU A 340 9.86 7.61 -22.40
N ALA A 341 9.21 8.77 -22.56
CA ALA A 341 9.88 10.07 -22.44
C ALA A 341 10.46 10.28 -21.03
N THR A 342 9.73 9.86 -19.99
CA THR A 342 10.18 9.95 -18.58
C THR A 342 11.40 9.07 -18.33
N MET A 343 11.40 7.81 -18.79
CA MET A 343 12.59 6.95 -18.71
C MET A 343 13.77 7.57 -19.46
N GLY A 344 13.53 8.14 -20.64
CA GLY A 344 14.54 8.90 -21.40
C GLY A 344 15.17 10.03 -20.58
N ILE A 345 14.37 10.84 -19.88
CA ILE A 345 14.84 11.92 -19.00
C ILE A 345 15.71 11.37 -17.87
N ILE A 346 15.25 10.31 -17.18
CA ILE A 346 15.98 9.74 -16.05
C ILE A 346 17.36 9.24 -16.50
N LEU A 347 17.43 8.57 -17.64
CA LEU A 347 18.68 8.07 -18.22
C LEU A 347 19.61 9.20 -18.68
N LEU A 348 19.04 10.28 -19.24
CA LEU A 348 19.79 11.47 -19.62
C LEU A 348 20.44 12.13 -18.39
N GLU A 349 19.69 12.25 -17.30
CA GLU A 349 20.13 12.85 -16.03
C GLU A 349 21.33 12.12 -15.42
N ILE A 350 21.40 10.79 -15.57
CA ILE A 350 22.52 9.97 -15.11
C ILE A 350 23.60 9.73 -16.18
N ARG A 351 23.52 10.44 -17.32
CA ARG A 351 24.44 10.38 -18.47
C ARG A 351 24.53 9.02 -19.16
N GLN A 352 23.48 8.21 -19.09
CA GLN A 352 23.31 6.98 -19.90
C GLN A 352 22.78 7.34 -21.30
N LEU A 353 23.60 8.05 -22.09
CA LEU A 353 23.17 8.75 -23.31
C LEU A 353 22.62 7.81 -24.40
N GLU A 354 23.25 6.65 -24.61
CA GLU A 354 22.83 5.70 -25.64
C GLU A 354 21.45 5.12 -25.34
N ASN A 355 21.27 4.62 -24.11
CA ASN A 355 19.99 4.11 -23.64
C ASN A 355 18.91 5.19 -23.69
N SER A 356 19.21 6.39 -23.16
CA SER A 356 18.30 7.55 -23.20
C SER A 356 17.85 7.89 -24.62
N GLN A 357 18.77 7.88 -25.58
CA GLN A 357 18.48 8.18 -26.99
C GLN A 357 17.45 7.21 -27.58
N ILE A 358 17.48 5.94 -27.19
CA ILE A 358 16.55 4.94 -27.71
C ILE A 358 15.13 5.18 -27.20
N TYR A 359 14.99 5.44 -25.89
CA TYR A 359 13.69 5.76 -25.30
C TYR A 359 13.08 7.03 -25.90
N PHE A 360 13.87 8.09 -26.07
CA PHE A 360 13.38 9.32 -26.70
C PHE A 360 12.99 9.11 -28.17
N LYS A 361 13.73 8.32 -28.95
CA LYS A 361 13.33 8.00 -30.33
C LYS A 361 11.99 7.27 -30.39
N LYS A 362 11.79 6.26 -29.52
CA LYS A 362 10.51 5.54 -29.42
C LYS A 362 9.37 6.47 -29.00
N ALA A 363 9.59 7.27 -27.96
CA ALA A 363 8.61 8.26 -27.48
C ALA A 363 8.23 9.26 -28.57
N LEU A 364 9.21 9.82 -29.30
CA LEU A 364 8.99 10.79 -30.37
C LEU A 364 8.16 10.19 -31.53
N MET A 365 8.49 8.97 -31.96
CA MET A 365 7.76 8.28 -33.02
C MET A 365 6.31 8.02 -32.62
N LEU A 366 6.10 7.53 -31.39
CA LEU A 366 4.76 7.24 -30.87
C LEU A 366 3.94 8.51 -30.66
N ALA A 367 4.53 9.54 -30.07
CA ALA A 367 3.88 10.83 -29.83
C ALA A 367 3.37 11.47 -31.13
N ARG A 368 4.16 11.41 -32.22
CA ARG A 368 3.73 11.88 -33.54
C ARG A 368 2.58 11.06 -34.12
N ARG A 369 2.66 9.74 -33.99
CA ARG A 369 1.63 8.82 -34.51
C ARG A 369 0.28 9.05 -33.82
N GLU A 370 0.31 9.23 -32.50
CA GLU A 370 -0.88 9.37 -31.66
C GLU A 370 -1.29 10.84 -31.42
N SER A 371 -0.58 11.81 -32.01
CA SER A 371 -0.81 13.25 -31.82
C SER A 371 -0.79 13.68 -30.34
N VAL A 372 0.32 13.41 -29.64
CA VAL A 372 0.56 13.77 -28.22
C VAL A 372 1.67 14.84 -28.14
N PRO A 373 1.37 16.15 -28.30
CA PRO A 373 2.38 17.18 -28.58
C PRO A 373 3.39 17.36 -27.44
N MET A 374 2.97 17.26 -26.18
CA MET A 374 3.88 17.45 -25.04
C MET A 374 4.89 16.31 -24.90
N ALA A 375 4.50 15.07 -25.17
CA ALA A 375 5.44 13.95 -25.21
C ALA A 375 6.43 14.10 -26.38
N GLU A 376 5.98 14.62 -27.53
CA GLU A 376 6.83 14.95 -28.67
C GLU A 376 7.88 16.01 -28.31
N VAL A 377 7.46 17.12 -27.67
CA VAL A 377 8.34 18.20 -27.23
C VAL A 377 9.40 17.69 -26.25
N ILE A 378 9.00 16.92 -25.23
CA ILE A 378 9.92 16.36 -24.23
C ILE A 378 10.95 15.45 -24.92
N ALA A 379 10.50 14.56 -25.79
CA ALA A 379 11.38 13.61 -26.47
C ALA A 379 12.35 14.28 -27.45
N GLY A 380 11.87 15.24 -28.23
CA GLY A 380 12.70 15.98 -29.18
C GLY A 380 13.77 16.83 -28.48
N ILE A 381 13.42 17.51 -27.38
CA ILE A 381 14.41 18.28 -26.64
C ILE A 381 15.41 17.36 -25.92
N GLY A 382 14.97 16.20 -25.42
CA GLY A 382 15.88 15.18 -24.89
C GLY A 382 16.91 14.71 -25.92
N LEU A 383 16.50 14.46 -27.16
CA LEU A 383 17.41 14.14 -28.27
C LEU A 383 18.32 15.31 -28.63
N SER A 384 17.82 16.55 -28.56
CA SER A 384 18.61 17.76 -28.75
C SER A 384 19.72 17.88 -27.69
N ASP A 385 19.43 17.59 -26.42
CA ASP A 385 20.42 17.64 -25.35
C ASP A 385 21.51 16.57 -25.55
N ILE A 386 21.12 15.33 -25.87
CA ILE A 386 22.06 14.25 -26.20
C ILE A 386 23.01 14.67 -27.35
N ALA A 387 22.46 15.29 -28.40
CA ALA A 387 23.25 15.80 -29.51
C ALA A 387 24.18 16.96 -29.09
N CYS A 388 23.73 17.87 -28.22
CA CYS A 388 24.59 18.93 -27.66
C CYS A 388 25.75 18.36 -26.84
N ILE A 389 25.49 17.35 -26.01
CA ILE A 389 26.50 16.69 -25.18
C ILE A 389 27.54 15.97 -26.05
N LYS A 390 27.12 15.38 -27.18
CA LYS A 390 28.00 14.76 -28.19
C LYS A 390 28.69 15.77 -29.12
N GLY A 391 28.39 17.08 -29.00
CA GLY A 391 28.96 18.14 -29.84
C GLY A 391 28.35 18.27 -31.24
N HIS A 392 27.24 17.58 -31.52
CA HIS A 392 26.54 17.61 -32.81
C HIS A 392 25.48 18.73 -32.84
N PHE A 393 25.91 19.99 -32.80
CA PHE A 393 25.01 21.14 -32.61
C PHE A 393 23.99 21.37 -33.74
N ASN A 394 24.33 21.08 -35.01
CA ASN A 394 23.36 21.18 -36.11
C ASN A 394 22.20 20.20 -35.94
N GLN A 395 22.52 18.94 -35.64
CA GLN A 395 21.52 17.90 -35.36
C GLN A 395 20.71 18.25 -34.11
N ALA A 396 21.36 18.81 -33.08
CA ALA A 396 20.68 19.27 -31.88
C ALA A 396 19.68 20.39 -32.18
N ALA A 397 20.04 21.37 -33.02
CA ALA A 397 19.14 22.43 -33.45
C ALA A 397 17.93 21.88 -34.21
N ASP A 398 18.11 20.90 -35.10
CA ASP A 398 17.00 20.27 -35.81
C ASP A 398 16.03 19.56 -34.86
N TYR A 399 16.53 18.82 -33.87
CA TYR A 399 15.69 18.22 -32.85
C TYR A 399 15.00 19.27 -31.96
N PHE A 400 15.64 20.42 -31.69
CA PHE A 400 15.09 21.48 -30.84
C PHE A 400 13.88 22.21 -31.48
N LYS A 401 13.70 22.10 -32.81
CA LYS A 401 12.55 22.67 -33.53
C LYS A 401 11.20 22.10 -33.11
N VAL A 402 11.15 20.97 -32.38
CA VAL A 402 9.90 20.44 -31.81
C VAL A 402 9.15 21.46 -30.94
N LEU A 403 9.81 22.49 -30.41
CA LEU A 403 9.13 23.59 -29.71
C LEU A 403 8.15 24.36 -30.59
N TRP A 404 8.27 24.31 -31.93
CA TRP A 404 7.31 24.92 -32.85
C TRP A 404 5.97 24.18 -32.91
N GLU A 405 5.91 22.94 -32.43
CA GLU A 405 4.66 22.16 -32.34
C GLU A 405 3.70 22.72 -31.27
N ILE A 406 4.19 23.59 -30.38
CA ILE A 406 3.37 24.27 -29.37
C ILE A 406 3.44 25.80 -29.53
N PRO A 407 2.37 26.55 -29.21
CA PRO A 407 2.37 28.00 -29.27
C PRO A 407 3.51 28.63 -28.46
N LYS A 408 4.03 29.79 -28.89
CA LYS A 408 5.08 30.54 -28.15
C LYS A 408 4.66 30.87 -26.72
N SER A 409 3.37 31.19 -26.52
CA SER A 409 2.75 31.41 -25.21
C SER A 409 2.67 30.15 -24.35
N SER A 410 3.14 29.01 -24.84
CA SER A 410 3.18 27.75 -24.13
C SER A 410 4.61 27.25 -23.94
N TRP A 411 5.63 27.98 -24.37
CA TRP A 411 7.02 27.54 -24.21
C TRP A 411 7.48 27.52 -22.76
N TYR A 412 6.99 28.44 -21.92
CA TYR A 412 7.27 28.40 -20.47
C TYR A 412 6.66 27.17 -19.79
N HIS A 413 5.76 26.43 -20.44
CA HIS A 413 5.24 25.17 -19.92
C HIS A 413 6.30 24.07 -19.83
N THR A 414 7.37 24.18 -20.63
CA THR A 414 8.53 23.31 -20.53
C THR A 414 9.32 23.52 -19.21
N LEU A 415 9.05 24.60 -18.45
CA LEU A 415 9.67 24.87 -17.14
C LEU A 415 9.46 23.75 -16.12
N ASN A 416 8.38 22.97 -16.24
CA ASN A 416 8.12 21.80 -15.40
C ASN A 416 9.16 20.68 -15.59
N ASN A 417 9.93 20.72 -16.66
CA ASN A 417 11.04 19.82 -16.92
C ASN A 417 12.34 20.63 -17.00
N ALA A 418 12.89 21.06 -15.87
CA ALA A 418 14.11 21.88 -15.83
C ALA A 418 15.31 21.29 -16.61
N HIS A 419 15.32 19.97 -16.80
CA HIS A 419 16.34 19.22 -17.54
C HIS A 419 16.33 19.50 -19.04
N VAL A 420 15.17 19.89 -19.58
CA VAL A 420 14.95 20.22 -20.99
C VAL A 420 15.69 21.51 -21.41
N PHE A 421 16.07 22.37 -20.46
CA PHE A 421 16.75 23.64 -20.76
C PHE A 421 18.25 23.51 -21.04
N ASP A 422 18.89 22.39 -20.72
CA ASP A 422 20.34 22.18 -20.95
C ASP A 422 20.67 22.36 -22.45
N ALA A 423 19.88 21.76 -23.34
CA ALA A 423 19.99 21.90 -24.79
C ALA A 423 19.84 23.35 -25.26
N GLY A 424 18.78 24.03 -24.80
CA GLY A 424 18.45 25.40 -25.24
C GLY A 424 19.56 26.41 -24.89
N TYR A 425 20.09 26.35 -23.66
CA TYR A 425 21.18 27.23 -23.25
C TYR A 425 22.51 26.90 -23.95
N ARG A 426 22.80 25.62 -24.20
CA ARG A 426 23.98 25.22 -24.98
C ARG A 426 23.91 25.69 -26.43
N LEU A 427 22.77 25.50 -27.09
CA LEU A 427 22.54 25.98 -28.45
C LEU A 427 22.59 27.51 -28.56
N THR A 428 22.10 28.21 -27.53
CA THR A 428 22.21 29.67 -27.44
C THR A 428 23.67 30.10 -27.34
N LYS A 429 24.47 29.44 -26.48
CA LYS A 429 25.92 29.70 -26.34
C LYS A 429 26.68 29.51 -27.66
N THR A 430 26.27 28.54 -28.48
CA THR A 430 26.90 28.28 -29.78
C THR A 430 26.30 29.07 -30.95
N ASN A 431 25.35 29.99 -30.70
CA ASN A 431 24.61 30.73 -31.72
C ASN A 431 23.89 29.83 -32.76
N MET A 432 23.50 28.61 -32.36
CA MET A 432 22.81 27.64 -33.21
C MET A 432 21.37 27.37 -32.76
N SER A 433 20.87 28.09 -31.75
CA SER A 433 19.49 27.91 -31.30
C SER A 433 18.49 28.35 -32.38
N PRO A 434 17.57 27.48 -32.83
CA PRO A 434 16.50 27.86 -33.75
C PRO A 434 15.38 28.64 -33.05
N VAL A 435 15.45 28.76 -31.71
CA VAL A 435 14.43 29.36 -30.85
C VAL A 435 15.07 30.38 -29.91
N GLU A 436 14.50 31.57 -29.84
CA GLU A 436 14.91 32.58 -28.85
C GLU A 436 14.29 32.28 -27.48
N LEU A 437 15.14 32.07 -26.46
CA LEU A 437 14.71 31.81 -25.08
C LEU A 437 14.33 33.09 -24.29
N GLY A 438 14.40 34.27 -24.92
CA GLY A 438 14.05 35.57 -24.32
C GLY A 438 12.68 35.60 -23.62
N PRO A 439 11.60 35.07 -24.22
CA PRO A 439 10.29 34.99 -23.55
C PRO A 439 10.28 34.18 -22.26
N VAL A 440 11.02 33.06 -22.21
CA VAL A 440 11.13 32.22 -21.01
C VAL A 440 11.92 32.95 -19.91
N ASN A 441 13.01 33.62 -20.28
CA ASN A 441 13.82 34.41 -19.35
C ASN A 441 13.03 35.58 -18.78
N ASN A 442 12.31 36.32 -19.62
CA ASN A 442 11.47 37.44 -19.18
C ASN A 442 10.37 36.98 -18.23
N TYR A 443 9.74 35.83 -18.49
CA TYR A 443 8.75 35.24 -17.61
C TYR A 443 9.33 34.87 -16.23
N LEU A 444 10.52 34.25 -16.21
CA LEU A 444 11.22 33.94 -14.95
C LEU A 444 11.55 35.19 -14.12
N HIS A 445 11.85 36.32 -14.78
CA HIS A 445 12.10 37.60 -14.10
C HIS A 445 10.84 38.26 -13.54
N GLN A 446 9.66 37.98 -14.11
CA GLN A 446 8.37 38.53 -13.68
C GLN A 446 7.77 37.77 -12.50
N LEU A 447 8.10 36.48 -12.34
CA LEU A 447 7.61 35.65 -11.25
C LEU A 447 8.31 35.96 -9.92
N LYS A 448 7.54 35.98 -8.83
CA LYS A 448 8.13 36.03 -7.48
C LYS A 448 8.90 34.74 -7.20
N LYS A 449 10.01 34.81 -6.46
CA LYS A 449 10.85 33.63 -6.15
C LYS A 449 10.07 32.50 -5.47
N GLU A 450 9.01 32.85 -4.74
CA GLU A 450 8.13 31.93 -4.02
C GLU A 450 7.15 31.18 -4.94
N GLN A 451 7.00 31.60 -6.21
CA GLN A 451 6.09 31.02 -7.19
C GLN A 451 6.77 30.01 -8.14
N ILE A 452 8.09 29.95 -8.15
CA ILE A 452 8.86 29.02 -9.00
C ILE A 452 9.33 27.85 -8.14
N ASN A 453 9.20 26.63 -8.67
CA ASN A 453 9.82 25.47 -8.06
C ASN A 453 11.33 25.73 -7.84
N PRO A 454 11.82 25.72 -6.58
CA PRO A 454 13.21 26.04 -6.28
C PRO A 454 14.25 25.18 -7.01
N VAL A 455 13.92 23.92 -7.31
CA VAL A 455 14.81 23.02 -8.07
C VAL A 455 14.94 23.51 -9.51
N VAL A 456 13.80 23.81 -10.15
CA VAL A 456 13.76 24.34 -11.53
C VAL A 456 14.53 25.66 -11.62
N TYR A 457 14.29 26.58 -10.69
CA TYR A 457 14.99 27.86 -10.64
C TYR A 457 16.50 27.67 -10.50
N ALA A 458 16.94 26.78 -9.61
CA ALA A 458 18.35 26.51 -9.39
C ALA A 458 19.03 25.93 -10.63
N THR A 459 18.39 24.97 -11.31
CA THR A 459 18.91 24.38 -12.54
C THR A 459 19.08 25.45 -13.62
N ILE A 460 18.05 26.26 -13.89
CA ILE A 460 18.11 27.31 -14.92
C ILE A 460 19.17 28.36 -14.58
N ARG A 461 19.21 28.85 -13.34
CA ARG A 461 20.18 29.86 -12.92
C ARG A 461 21.61 29.32 -12.96
N ARG A 462 21.84 28.07 -12.57
CA ARG A 462 23.16 27.42 -12.73
C ARG A 462 23.58 27.41 -14.20
N LEU A 463 22.69 27.03 -15.12
CA LEU A 463 23.00 27.00 -16.55
C LEU A 463 23.33 28.39 -17.11
N GLN A 464 22.60 29.43 -16.72
CA GLN A 464 22.91 30.82 -17.10
C GLN A 464 24.32 31.23 -16.64
N ILE A 465 24.65 30.96 -15.37
CA ILE A 465 25.96 31.26 -14.77
C ILE A 465 27.11 30.53 -15.49
N GLU A 466 26.90 29.26 -15.85
CA GLU A 466 27.90 28.39 -16.50
C GLU A 466 28.06 28.66 -18.00
N LEU A 467 26.98 29.02 -18.70
CA LEU A 467 26.97 29.03 -20.16
C LEU A 467 26.91 30.41 -20.79
N LEU A 468 26.16 31.37 -20.22
CA LEU A 468 25.88 32.66 -20.86
C LEU A 468 26.58 33.86 -20.21
N GLU A 469 26.83 33.81 -18.91
CA GLU A 469 27.29 34.98 -18.15
C GLU A 469 28.81 35.14 -18.11
N ASP A 470 29.50 34.99 -19.24
CA ASP A 470 30.98 35.01 -19.27
C ASP A 470 31.60 36.32 -18.75
N ASN A 471 30.87 37.44 -18.83
CA ASN A 471 31.30 38.77 -18.39
C ASN A 471 31.15 39.03 -16.87
N ILE A 472 30.55 38.10 -16.11
CA ILE A 472 30.35 38.29 -14.66
C ILE A 472 31.56 37.76 -13.88
N PRO A 473 32.11 38.52 -12.91
CA PRO A 473 33.27 38.08 -12.12
C PRO A 473 33.04 36.74 -11.41
N PRO A 474 34.02 35.81 -11.41
CA PRO A 474 33.90 34.50 -10.77
C PRO A 474 33.47 34.54 -9.30
N GLN A 475 33.85 35.57 -8.54
CA GLN A 475 33.47 35.72 -7.13
C GLN A 475 31.97 35.95 -6.95
N VAL A 476 31.32 36.65 -7.89
CA VAL A 476 29.88 36.88 -7.88
C VAL A 476 29.15 35.56 -8.21
N LYS A 477 29.61 34.85 -9.25
CA LYS A 477 29.10 33.53 -9.63
C LYS A 477 29.18 32.52 -8.48
N ILE A 478 30.30 32.46 -7.76
CA ILE A 478 30.47 31.59 -6.59
C ILE A 478 29.46 31.93 -5.49
N ARG A 479 29.23 33.23 -5.22
CA ARG A 479 28.27 33.67 -4.18
C ARG A 479 26.85 33.21 -4.53
N GLU A 480 26.45 33.36 -5.79
CA GLU A 480 25.13 32.91 -6.26
C GLU A 480 24.99 31.39 -6.21
N LEU A 481 25.97 30.63 -6.73
CA LEU A 481 25.96 29.17 -6.68
C LEU A 481 25.89 28.63 -5.23
N LEU A 482 26.51 29.31 -4.27
CA LEU A 482 26.38 28.96 -2.85
C LEU A 482 24.96 29.18 -2.30
N GLN A 483 24.25 30.22 -2.77
CA GLN A 483 22.85 30.45 -2.43
C GLN A 483 21.95 29.38 -3.06
N LEU A 484 22.15 29.07 -4.35
CA LEU A 484 21.42 28.01 -5.05
C LEU A 484 21.62 26.66 -4.36
N LYS A 485 22.86 26.33 -3.96
CA LYS A 485 23.17 25.09 -3.22
C LYS A 485 22.36 24.96 -1.93
N LYS A 486 22.27 26.04 -1.14
CA LYS A 486 21.46 26.05 0.11
C LYS A 486 19.97 25.88 -0.18
N MET A 487 19.50 26.43 -1.30
CA MET A 487 18.10 26.35 -1.70
C MET A 487 17.70 24.92 -2.07
N VAL A 488 18.46 24.28 -2.97
CA VAL A 488 18.18 22.89 -3.39
C VAL A 488 18.42 21.85 -2.28
N GLU A 489 19.32 22.15 -1.33
CA GLU A 489 19.52 21.34 -0.14
C GLU A 489 18.27 21.31 0.76
N LYS A 490 17.55 22.43 0.90
CA LYS A 490 16.26 22.47 1.61
C LYS A 490 15.16 21.71 0.85
N SER A 491 15.21 21.74 -0.48
CA SER A 491 14.27 21.04 -1.36
C SER A 491 14.48 19.52 -1.43
N GLY A 492 15.63 19.01 -1.00
CA GLY A 492 16.00 17.59 -1.12
C GLY A 492 16.48 17.18 -2.51
N ALA A 493 16.85 18.12 -3.38
CA ALA A 493 17.35 17.84 -4.73
C ALA A 493 18.86 17.58 -4.72
N ASP A 494 19.26 16.40 -4.27
CA ASP A 494 20.66 16.01 -4.09
C ASP A 494 21.44 15.90 -5.41
N LEU A 495 20.79 15.52 -6.50
CA LEU A 495 21.40 15.45 -7.83
C LEU A 495 21.77 16.84 -8.36
N GLU A 496 20.84 17.80 -8.33
CA GLU A 496 21.12 19.19 -8.70
C GLU A 496 22.16 19.83 -7.75
N LYS A 497 22.13 19.49 -6.45
CA LYS A 497 23.17 19.89 -5.49
C LYS A 497 24.56 19.42 -5.92
N ALA A 498 24.69 18.19 -6.43
CA ALA A 498 25.96 17.67 -6.93
C ALA A 498 26.43 18.40 -8.20
N LYS A 499 25.52 18.71 -9.14
CA LYS A 499 25.80 19.54 -10.33
C LYS A 499 26.28 20.94 -9.94
N ILE A 500 25.66 21.58 -8.95
CA ILE A 500 26.10 22.88 -8.41
C ILE A 500 27.48 22.78 -7.73
N ARG A 501 27.79 21.67 -7.05
CA ARG A 501 29.13 21.45 -6.48
C ARG A 501 30.21 21.35 -7.56
N ILE A 502 29.92 20.69 -8.68
CA ILE A 502 30.80 20.66 -9.85
C ILE A 502 31.04 22.07 -10.40
N ALA A 503 29.97 22.86 -10.59
CA ALA A 503 30.07 24.26 -11.02
C ALA A 503 30.90 25.10 -10.03
N LEU A 504 30.70 24.93 -8.72
CA LEU A 504 31.51 25.60 -7.70
C LEU A 504 32.98 25.18 -7.78
N ALA A 505 33.28 23.90 -7.98
CA ALA A 505 34.65 23.41 -8.14
C ALA A 505 35.34 24.08 -9.34
N ARG A 506 34.65 24.18 -10.49
CA ARG A 506 35.11 24.94 -11.68
C ARG A 506 35.51 26.37 -11.33
N PHE A 507 34.64 27.14 -10.71
CA PHE A 507 34.94 28.53 -10.39
C PHE A 507 35.99 28.68 -9.27
N TYR A 508 36.11 27.72 -8.36
CA TYR A 508 37.19 27.72 -7.37
C TYR A 508 38.56 27.45 -8.01
N ILE A 509 38.65 26.59 -9.02
CA ILE A 509 39.87 26.43 -9.82
C ILE A 509 40.23 27.76 -10.49
N LEU A 510 39.27 28.41 -11.16
CA LEU A 510 39.48 29.70 -11.84
C LEU A 510 39.93 30.83 -10.89
N THR A 511 39.58 30.74 -9.61
CA THR A 511 39.98 31.72 -8.57
C THR A 511 41.19 31.27 -7.75
N ASN A 512 41.92 30.23 -8.20
CA ASN A 512 43.07 29.63 -7.53
C ASN A 512 42.80 29.14 -6.08
N ASN A 513 41.55 28.81 -5.76
CA ASN A 513 41.14 28.29 -4.45
C ASN A 513 41.04 26.76 -4.45
N TRP A 514 42.17 26.10 -4.70
CA TRP A 514 42.28 24.64 -4.89
C TRP A 514 41.67 23.81 -3.77
N LYS A 515 41.91 24.19 -2.50
CA LYS A 515 41.34 23.48 -1.34
C LYS A 515 39.81 23.49 -1.34
N LYS A 516 39.17 24.61 -1.74
CA LYS A 516 37.70 24.67 -1.84
C LYS A 516 37.19 23.91 -3.06
N ALA A 517 37.93 23.93 -4.17
CA ALA A 517 37.62 23.16 -5.37
C ALA A 517 37.61 21.65 -5.06
N GLU A 518 38.67 21.16 -4.40
CA GLU A 518 38.80 19.77 -3.97
C GLU A 518 37.64 19.35 -3.05
N VAL A 519 37.30 20.17 -2.05
CA VAL A 519 36.20 19.87 -1.13
C VAL A 519 34.84 19.79 -1.84
N GLN A 520 34.55 20.70 -2.79
CA GLN A 520 33.29 20.60 -3.55
C GLN A 520 33.31 19.42 -4.52
N GLY A 521 34.43 19.19 -5.22
CA GLY A 521 34.62 18.11 -6.18
C GLY A 521 34.45 16.73 -5.52
N ARG A 522 35.17 16.46 -4.42
CA ARG A 522 35.08 15.20 -3.68
C ARG A 522 33.65 14.92 -3.20
N LYS A 523 32.99 15.93 -2.63
CA LYS A 523 31.60 15.82 -2.18
C LYS A 523 30.58 15.62 -3.31
N ALA A 524 30.89 16.04 -4.53
CA ALA A 524 30.07 15.73 -5.70
C ALA A 524 30.33 14.30 -6.17
N TRP A 525 31.60 13.89 -6.21
CA TRP A 525 32.02 12.54 -6.60
C TRP A 525 31.48 11.45 -5.66
N GLU A 526 31.59 11.62 -4.35
CA GLU A 526 31.06 10.68 -3.34
C GLU A 526 29.57 10.40 -3.56
N PHE A 527 28.80 11.42 -3.94
CA PHE A 527 27.37 11.26 -4.22
C PHE A 527 27.11 10.65 -5.60
N LEU A 528 27.82 11.08 -6.65
CA LEU A 528 27.56 10.67 -8.03
C LEU A 528 28.13 9.28 -8.37
N LYS A 529 29.28 8.90 -7.80
CA LYS A 529 29.97 7.62 -8.08
C LYS A 529 29.02 6.40 -8.05
N PRO A 530 28.18 6.19 -7.02
CA PRO A 530 27.30 5.01 -6.97
C PRO A 530 26.07 5.07 -7.89
N ILE A 531 25.68 6.24 -8.41
CA ILE A 531 24.36 6.42 -9.09
C ILE A 531 24.43 7.00 -10.51
N ALA A 532 25.48 7.78 -10.82
CA ALA A 532 25.59 8.60 -12.01
C ALA A 532 27.05 9.07 -12.25
N LYS A 533 28.00 8.12 -12.23
CA LYS A 533 29.44 8.42 -12.31
C LYS A 533 29.82 9.31 -13.50
N ASP A 534 29.15 9.12 -14.64
CA ASP A 534 29.43 9.80 -15.91
C ASP A 534 28.92 11.26 -15.93
N VAL A 535 28.18 11.69 -14.90
CA VAL A 535 27.84 13.10 -14.66
C VAL A 535 29.07 13.89 -14.20
N PHE A 536 30.02 13.25 -13.51
CA PHE A 536 31.20 13.93 -13.02
C PHE A 536 32.21 14.18 -14.16
N PRO A 537 32.66 15.42 -14.39
CA PRO A 537 33.51 15.72 -15.54
C PRO A 537 34.89 15.05 -15.49
N ASP A 538 35.33 14.49 -16.62
CA ASP A 538 36.62 13.78 -16.72
C ASP A 538 37.82 14.69 -16.43
N ASP A 539 37.76 15.94 -16.88
CA ASP A 539 38.77 16.98 -16.64
C ASP A 539 38.95 17.32 -15.15
N MET A 540 37.99 16.93 -14.31
CA MET A 540 37.98 17.19 -12.87
C MET A 540 38.35 16.00 -12.00
N ARG A 541 38.61 14.83 -12.60
CA ARG A 541 38.96 13.61 -11.84
C ARG A 541 40.24 13.78 -11.00
N GLN A 542 41.15 14.64 -11.45
CA GLN A 542 42.35 15.06 -10.73
C GLN A 542 42.09 15.78 -9.39
N LEU A 543 40.89 16.31 -9.15
CA LEU A 543 40.47 16.82 -7.84
C LEU A 543 40.17 15.70 -6.82
N ILE A 544 40.10 14.46 -7.28
CA ILE A 544 39.80 13.28 -6.47
C ILE A 544 41.14 12.55 -6.31
N SER A 545 41.75 12.60 -5.13
CA SER A 545 42.96 11.82 -4.85
C SER A 545 42.65 10.31 -5.03
N PRO A 546 43.59 9.49 -5.54
CA PRO A 546 43.46 8.03 -5.44
C PRO A 546 43.47 7.67 -3.95
N GLU A 547 42.34 7.22 -3.41
CA GLU A 547 42.30 6.78 -2.01
C GLU A 547 43.13 5.50 -1.82
N PRO A 548 43.91 5.39 -0.74
CA PRO A 548 44.18 4.11 -0.13
C PRO A 548 42.83 3.53 0.33
N PHE A 549 42.53 2.31 -0.11
CA PHE A 549 41.38 1.53 0.36
C PHE A 549 41.37 1.47 1.90
N ALA A 550 40.58 2.32 2.56
CA ALA A 550 40.11 2.15 3.95
C ALA A 550 39.25 3.35 4.40
N LYS A 551 37.93 3.24 4.24
CA LYS A 551 36.96 3.40 5.35
C LYS A 551 35.57 2.93 4.93
N SER A 552 35.26 1.73 5.43
CA SER A 552 33.97 1.03 5.42
C SER A 552 33.27 0.95 4.07
N ASP A 553 33.52 -0.13 3.33
CA ASP A 553 32.65 -0.53 2.24
C ASP A 553 31.20 -0.66 2.79
N PRO A 554 30.22 0.05 2.22
CA PRO A 554 28.82 -0.06 2.64
C PRO A 554 28.29 -1.50 2.61
N LEU A 555 28.75 -2.34 1.67
CA LEU A 555 28.44 -3.77 1.66
C LEU A 555 29.08 -4.48 2.85
N PHE A 556 30.33 -4.14 3.20
CA PHE A 556 30.98 -4.66 4.40
C PHE A 556 30.27 -4.25 5.69
N ASN A 557 29.80 -3.00 5.79
CA ASN A 557 28.96 -2.57 6.91
C ASN A 557 27.63 -3.33 6.96
N LEU A 558 27.02 -3.59 5.80
CA LEU A 558 25.80 -4.38 5.72
C LEU A 558 26.04 -5.84 6.15
N VAL A 559 27.18 -6.44 5.78
CA VAL A 559 27.62 -7.76 6.25
C VAL A 559 27.74 -7.77 7.79
N ILE A 560 28.32 -6.72 8.38
CA ILE A 560 28.45 -6.61 9.84
C ILE A 560 27.10 -6.37 10.50
N GLU A 561 26.27 -5.49 9.95
CA GLU A 561 24.92 -5.19 10.46
C GLU A 561 24.04 -6.44 10.45
N MET A 562 24.08 -7.20 9.36
CA MET A 562 23.39 -8.49 9.24
C MET A 562 23.93 -9.51 10.25
N GLY A 563 25.25 -9.63 10.37
CA GLY A 563 25.88 -10.45 11.40
C GLY A 563 25.46 -10.09 12.84
N ASN A 564 25.24 -8.81 13.13
CA ASN A 564 24.81 -8.33 14.45
C ASN A 564 23.29 -8.47 14.68
N THR A 565 22.47 -8.28 13.65
CA THR A 565 21.00 -8.42 13.73
C THR A 565 20.55 -9.87 13.86
N MET A 566 21.41 -10.83 13.53
CA MET A 566 21.24 -12.27 13.77
C MET A 566 21.02 -12.69 15.24
N GLY A 567 21.16 -11.77 16.21
CA GLY A 567 20.85 -12.02 17.63
C GLY A 567 19.39 -11.76 18.05
N GLY A 568 18.55 -11.16 17.19
CA GLY A 568 17.20 -10.72 17.53
C GLY A 568 16.06 -11.65 17.10
N LYS A 569 15.00 -11.75 17.91
CA LYS A 569 13.87 -12.69 17.75
C LYS A 569 12.63 -12.12 17.00
N LYS A 570 12.76 -11.04 16.23
CA LYS A 570 11.60 -10.30 15.63
C LYS A 570 11.66 -10.21 14.11
N ASP A 571 10.56 -10.60 13.47
CA ASP A 571 10.17 -10.45 12.05
C ASP A 571 11.25 -10.71 10.98
N SER A 572 11.45 -11.99 10.64
CA SER A 572 12.30 -12.43 9.54
C SER A 572 11.87 -11.86 8.17
N GLU A 573 10.57 -11.66 7.94
CA GLU A 573 10.05 -11.10 6.68
C GLU A 573 10.39 -9.61 6.51
N GLN A 574 10.22 -8.80 7.56
CA GLN A 574 10.65 -7.40 7.53
C GLN A 574 12.17 -7.29 7.37
N LEU A 575 12.92 -8.26 7.88
CA LEU A 575 14.36 -8.33 7.71
C LEU A 575 14.74 -8.62 6.25
N PHE A 576 14.13 -9.61 5.58
CA PHE A 576 14.37 -9.87 4.15
C PHE A 576 14.00 -8.67 3.26
N ALA A 577 12.90 -7.98 3.55
CA ALA A 577 12.51 -6.75 2.84
C ALA A 577 13.52 -5.60 3.05
N LYS A 578 14.07 -5.45 4.25
CA LYS A 578 15.14 -4.48 4.54
C LYS A 578 16.46 -4.86 3.85
N ILE A 579 16.80 -6.15 3.84
CA ILE A 579 17.99 -6.68 3.17
C ILE A 579 17.90 -6.39 1.67
N ILE A 580 16.81 -6.79 1.01
CA ILE A 580 16.66 -6.60 -0.45
C ILE A 580 16.65 -5.12 -0.83
N THR A 581 16.05 -4.27 0.01
CA THR A 581 16.07 -2.81 -0.16
C THR A 581 17.47 -2.22 -0.03
N SER A 582 18.23 -2.68 0.96
CA SER A 582 19.59 -2.20 1.20
C SER A 582 20.54 -2.67 0.11
N ILE A 583 20.44 -3.93 -0.30
CA ILE A 583 21.23 -4.51 -1.39
C ILE A 583 20.93 -3.79 -2.70
N SER A 584 19.67 -3.69 -3.13
CA SER A 584 19.30 -2.98 -4.37
C SER A 584 19.80 -1.52 -4.38
N ARG A 585 19.76 -0.83 -3.24
CA ARG A 585 20.31 0.53 -3.11
C ARG A 585 21.83 0.57 -3.26
N LEU A 586 22.56 -0.40 -2.68
CA LEU A 586 24.01 -0.44 -2.67
C LEU A 586 24.60 -0.92 -4.00
N THR A 587 23.95 -1.89 -4.64
CA THR A 587 24.38 -2.44 -5.93
C THR A 587 23.86 -1.62 -7.10
N GLY A 588 22.82 -0.80 -6.91
CA GLY A 588 22.17 -0.06 -7.98
C GLY A 588 21.28 -0.94 -8.88
N ALA A 589 20.94 -2.15 -8.44
CA ALA A 589 20.08 -3.06 -9.18
C ALA A 589 18.68 -2.46 -9.38
N GLU A 590 18.18 -2.57 -10.61
CA GLU A 590 16.83 -2.13 -11.02
C GLU A 590 15.78 -3.03 -10.37
N ARG A 591 16.00 -4.35 -10.44
CA ARG A 591 15.20 -5.35 -9.74
C ARG A 591 16.09 -6.23 -8.89
N ALA A 592 15.56 -6.68 -7.76
CA ALA A 592 16.24 -7.61 -6.89
C ALA A 592 15.24 -8.54 -6.24
N ALA A 593 15.59 -9.82 -6.07
CA ALA A 593 14.75 -10.81 -5.42
C ALA A 593 15.56 -11.85 -4.66
N ILE A 594 14.95 -12.44 -3.62
CA ILE A 594 15.47 -13.61 -2.92
C ILE A 594 14.54 -14.78 -3.26
N PHE A 595 15.12 -15.78 -3.93
CA PHE A 595 14.48 -17.05 -4.20
C PHE A 595 14.97 -18.07 -3.19
N ILE A 596 14.06 -18.84 -2.59
CA ILE A 596 14.38 -19.96 -1.71
C ILE A 596 14.04 -21.25 -2.43
N LYS A 597 14.92 -22.24 -2.31
CA LYS A 597 14.68 -23.58 -2.82
C LYS A 597 13.84 -24.35 -1.82
N ASP A 598 12.69 -24.86 -2.25
CA ASP A 598 11.92 -25.80 -1.44
C ASP A 598 12.68 -27.14 -1.33
N TYR A 599 12.77 -27.68 -0.12
CA TYR A 599 13.45 -28.96 0.11
C TYR A 599 12.71 -30.13 -0.51
N GLU A 600 11.37 -30.08 -0.59
CA GLU A 600 10.54 -31.21 -1.06
C GLU A 600 10.36 -31.19 -2.58
N SER A 601 9.98 -30.04 -3.16
CA SER A 601 9.72 -29.91 -4.60
C SER A 601 10.94 -29.48 -5.42
N GLN A 602 12.03 -29.02 -4.76
CA GLN A 602 13.19 -28.37 -5.41
C GLN A 602 12.81 -27.11 -6.22
N GLU A 603 11.58 -26.61 -6.10
CA GLU A 603 11.13 -25.39 -6.77
C GLU A 603 11.66 -24.13 -6.08
N LEU A 604 11.86 -23.07 -6.86
CA LEU A 604 12.36 -21.78 -6.39
C LEU A 604 11.18 -20.84 -6.12
N ASN A 605 10.96 -20.51 -4.85
CA ASN A 605 9.92 -19.60 -4.42
C ASN A 605 10.50 -18.23 -4.09
N MET A 606 9.93 -17.18 -4.67
CA MET A 606 10.31 -15.80 -4.36
C MET A 606 9.72 -15.38 -3.02
N ILE A 607 10.56 -14.99 -2.06
CA ILE A 607 10.12 -14.61 -0.69
C ILE A 607 10.26 -13.13 -0.37
N ALA A 608 11.09 -12.41 -1.13
CA ALA A 608 11.25 -10.98 -1.03
C ALA A 608 11.71 -10.45 -2.39
N SER A 609 11.16 -9.32 -2.80
CA SER A 609 11.52 -8.70 -4.06
C SER A 609 11.45 -7.18 -3.98
N ARG A 610 12.02 -6.54 -5.00
CA ARG A 610 11.95 -5.12 -5.23
C ARG A 610 11.88 -4.87 -6.72
N ASN A 611 10.84 -4.16 -7.16
CA ASN A 611 10.53 -3.92 -8.57
C ASN A 611 10.38 -5.21 -9.42
N LEU A 612 9.97 -6.31 -8.78
CA LEU A 612 9.64 -7.57 -9.42
C LEU A 612 8.44 -8.16 -8.68
N ILE A 613 7.31 -8.32 -9.37
CA ILE A 613 6.09 -8.89 -8.80
C ILE A 613 5.91 -10.36 -9.23
N PRO A 614 5.19 -11.19 -8.45
CA PRO A 614 5.00 -12.61 -8.79
C PRO A 614 4.40 -12.84 -10.18
N GLU A 615 3.57 -11.91 -10.67
CA GLU A 615 2.93 -11.93 -11.99
C GLU A 615 3.94 -11.75 -13.14
N ASP A 616 5.11 -11.16 -12.87
CA ASP A 616 6.19 -11.00 -13.84
C ASP A 616 6.96 -12.31 -14.08
N ILE A 617 6.90 -13.28 -13.14
CA ILE A 617 7.66 -14.52 -13.19
C ILE A 617 7.24 -15.43 -14.37
N PRO A 618 5.94 -15.66 -14.64
CA PRO A 618 5.51 -16.45 -15.80
C PRO A 618 5.53 -15.66 -17.12
N ASP A 619 5.91 -14.38 -17.13
CA ASP A 619 5.98 -13.58 -18.34
C ASP A 619 7.13 -14.04 -19.27
N ALA A 620 6.88 -13.99 -20.58
CA ALA A 620 7.86 -14.38 -21.60
C ALA A 620 9.16 -13.57 -21.49
N THR A 621 9.08 -12.34 -20.97
CA THR A 621 10.22 -11.43 -20.78
C THR A 621 11.14 -11.83 -19.61
N PHE A 622 10.67 -12.62 -18.64
CA PHE A 622 11.45 -13.03 -17.46
C PHE A 622 11.98 -14.49 -17.55
N ASN A 623 11.51 -15.27 -18.53
CA ASN A 623 11.88 -16.68 -18.69
C ASN A 623 13.40 -16.91 -18.82
N GLN A 624 14.14 -16.01 -19.47
CA GLN A 624 15.60 -16.14 -19.57
C GLN A 624 16.29 -15.91 -18.21
N MET A 625 15.73 -15.04 -17.37
CA MET A 625 16.28 -14.68 -16.07
C MET A 625 16.02 -15.78 -15.06
N ILE A 626 14.82 -16.38 -15.05
CA ILE A 626 14.51 -17.50 -14.15
C ILE A 626 15.39 -18.72 -14.45
N ASP A 627 15.80 -18.94 -15.70
CA ASP A 627 16.77 -19.98 -16.06
C ASP A 627 18.17 -19.70 -15.48
N ILE A 628 18.60 -18.43 -15.44
CA ILE A 628 19.86 -18.04 -14.77
C ILE A 628 19.76 -18.23 -13.26
N VAL A 629 18.62 -17.88 -12.65
CA VAL A 629 18.35 -18.15 -11.24
C VAL A 629 18.42 -19.66 -10.98
N ARG A 630 17.81 -20.49 -11.82
CA ARG A 630 17.84 -21.95 -11.68
C ARG A 630 19.26 -22.50 -11.78
N LYS A 631 20.05 -22.06 -12.77
CA LYS A 631 21.46 -22.44 -12.92
C LYS A 631 22.31 -22.06 -11.70
N ALA A 632 22.10 -20.86 -11.14
CA ALA A 632 22.80 -20.45 -9.93
C ALA A 632 22.39 -21.32 -8.73
N ALA A 633 21.11 -21.68 -8.62
CA ALA A 633 20.61 -22.57 -7.57
C ALA A 633 21.19 -23.99 -7.65
N GLU A 634 21.55 -24.46 -8.84
CA GLU A 634 22.11 -25.79 -9.09
C GLU A 634 23.65 -25.83 -9.00
N SER A 635 24.32 -24.68 -8.90
CA SER A 635 25.79 -24.60 -8.85
C SER A 635 26.36 -25.20 -7.56
N PRO A 636 27.14 -26.30 -7.63
CA PRO A 636 27.73 -26.95 -6.46
C PRO A 636 28.99 -26.24 -5.94
N THR A 637 29.63 -25.42 -6.76
CA THR A 637 30.85 -24.66 -6.42
C THR A 637 30.55 -23.28 -5.83
N GLY A 638 29.29 -22.85 -5.88
CA GLY A 638 28.90 -21.54 -5.38
C GLY A 638 29.24 -20.37 -6.27
N GLU A 639 29.52 -20.65 -7.54
CA GLU A 639 29.87 -19.63 -8.52
C GLU A 639 28.74 -18.62 -8.68
N ILE A 640 29.08 -17.35 -8.51
CA ILE A 640 28.20 -16.23 -8.83
C ILE A 640 28.10 -16.15 -10.35
N ILE A 641 26.87 -16.21 -10.86
CA ILE A 641 26.64 -16.04 -12.29
C ILE A 641 26.45 -14.55 -12.56
N GLN A 642 27.35 -13.99 -13.35
CA GLN A 642 27.22 -12.65 -13.93
C GLN A 642 27.16 -12.78 -15.45
N CYS A 643 26.07 -12.33 -16.06
CA CYS A 643 25.93 -12.38 -17.53
C CYS A 643 25.18 -11.17 -18.07
N GLU A 644 25.40 -10.92 -19.36
CA GLU A 644 24.65 -9.97 -20.17
C GLU A 644 23.68 -10.75 -21.07
N LEU A 645 22.41 -10.38 -21.02
CA LEU A 645 21.36 -10.89 -21.88
C LEU A 645 20.96 -9.82 -22.89
N ASP A 646 20.81 -10.22 -24.16
CA ASP A 646 20.28 -9.36 -25.21
C ASP A 646 18.75 -9.58 -25.29
N GLU A 647 17.96 -8.56 -24.96
CA GLU A 647 16.50 -8.65 -24.99
C GLU A 647 15.97 -8.38 -26.40
N SER A 648 15.28 -9.36 -27.01
CA SER A 648 14.69 -9.21 -28.34
C SER A 648 13.56 -8.18 -28.42
N LEU A 649 12.96 -7.82 -27.28
CA LEU A 649 11.77 -6.94 -27.16
C LEU A 649 12.08 -5.55 -26.57
N ALA A 650 13.23 -5.35 -25.93
CA ALA A 650 13.64 -4.07 -25.34
C ALA A 650 15.11 -3.75 -25.68
N PRO A 651 15.43 -2.49 -26.02
CA PRO A 651 16.77 -2.13 -26.45
C PRO A 651 17.73 -2.04 -25.26
N GLY A 652 18.82 -2.81 -25.34
CA GLY A 652 19.93 -2.80 -24.39
C GLY A 652 20.24 -4.19 -23.83
N PHE A 653 21.45 -4.35 -23.28
CA PHE A 653 21.82 -5.55 -22.55
C PHE A 653 21.27 -5.48 -21.13
N ARG A 654 20.61 -6.55 -20.69
CA ARG A 654 20.22 -6.73 -19.29
C ARG A 654 21.33 -7.49 -18.58
N ARG A 655 21.96 -6.84 -17.61
CA ARG A 655 22.93 -7.50 -16.75
C ARG A 655 22.21 -8.21 -15.64
N VAL A 656 22.64 -9.44 -15.35
CA VAL A 656 22.10 -10.27 -14.28
C VAL A 656 23.25 -10.70 -13.38
N ILE A 657 23.06 -10.55 -12.07
CA ILE A 657 23.89 -11.19 -11.05
C ILE A 657 22.99 -12.10 -10.23
N SER A 658 23.33 -13.39 -10.23
CA SER A 658 22.69 -14.40 -9.40
C SER A 658 23.72 -14.98 -8.44
N VAL A 659 23.54 -14.68 -7.16
CA VAL A 659 24.40 -15.15 -6.06
C VAL A 659 23.74 -16.36 -5.40
N PRO A 660 24.33 -17.56 -5.48
CA PRO A 660 23.82 -18.71 -4.75
C PRO A 660 23.94 -18.50 -3.24
N LEU A 661 22.89 -18.89 -2.51
CA LEU A 661 22.81 -18.78 -1.06
C LEU A 661 23.27 -20.09 -0.45
N ILE A 662 24.56 -20.23 -0.21
CA ILE A 662 25.17 -21.51 0.16
C ILE A 662 25.29 -21.65 1.67
N LEU A 663 24.86 -22.80 2.17
CA LEU A 663 25.12 -23.27 3.52
C LEU A 663 25.59 -24.73 3.46
N ASP A 664 26.70 -25.05 4.13
CA ASP A 664 27.29 -26.40 4.18
C ASP A 664 27.49 -27.08 2.81
N GLY A 665 27.86 -26.30 1.79
CA GLY A 665 28.05 -26.80 0.42
C GLY A 665 26.75 -27.10 -0.34
N GLN A 666 25.59 -26.73 0.20
CA GLN A 666 24.28 -26.82 -0.46
C GLN A 666 23.71 -25.43 -0.74
N SER A 667 23.10 -25.28 -1.92
CA SER A 667 22.39 -24.06 -2.28
C SER A 667 20.98 -24.06 -1.70
N MET A 668 20.72 -23.12 -0.80
CA MET A 668 19.44 -22.90 -0.12
C MET A 668 18.48 -22.03 -0.96
N GLY A 669 19.00 -21.38 -1.99
CA GLY A 669 18.29 -20.36 -2.74
C GLY A 669 19.25 -19.47 -3.53
N VAL A 670 18.73 -18.37 -4.08
CA VAL A 670 19.48 -17.43 -4.91
C VAL A 670 19.06 -16.00 -4.59
N LEU A 671 20.06 -15.13 -4.37
CA LEU A 671 19.89 -13.69 -4.43
C LEU A 671 20.06 -13.25 -5.88
N TYR A 672 18.95 -12.85 -6.49
CA TYR A 672 18.87 -12.37 -7.86
C TYR A 672 18.89 -10.85 -7.91
N GLN A 673 19.64 -10.30 -8.85
CA GLN A 673 19.68 -8.87 -9.14
C GLN A 673 19.85 -8.66 -10.63
N ASP A 674 19.16 -7.66 -11.18
CA ASP A 674 19.36 -7.27 -12.57
C ASP A 674 19.19 -5.77 -12.80
N GLY A 675 19.63 -5.32 -13.97
CA GLY A 675 19.42 -3.96 -14.41
C GLY A 675 19.88 -3.74 -15.85
N ARG A 676 19.22 -2.78 -16.50
CA ARG A 676 19.46 -2.45 -17.91
C ARG A 676 20.44 -1.31 -18.14
N PHE A 677 20.62 -0.44 -17.14
CA PHE A 677 21.16 0.90 -17.38
C PHE A 677 22.40 1.26 -16.57
N GLN A 678 22.70 0.52 -15.51
CA GLN A 678 23.84 0.81 -14.65
C GLN A 678 24.79 -0.38 -14.69
N LEU A 679 26.05 -0.15 -15.07
CA LEU A 679 27.11 -1.14 -14.88
C LEU A 679 27.32 -1.31 -13.37
N PHE A 680 26.65 -2.28 -12.76
CA PHE A 680 27.06 -2.80 -11.46
C PHE A 680 28.18 -3.84 -11.64
N ASP A 681 29.23 -3.49 -12.40
CA ASP A 681 30.44 -4.32 -12.40
C ASP A 681 31.05 -4.29 -11.02
N LEU A 682 30.69 -5.30 -10.24
CA LEU A 682 31.25 -5.55 -8.94
C LEU A 682 32.66 -6.07 -9.18
N ASP A 683 33.63 -5.38 -8.58
CA ASP A 683 34.98 -5.91 -8.51
C ASP A 683 34.99 -7.25 -7.77
N GLN A 684 36.10 -7.98 -7.87
CA GLN A 684 36.22 -9.28 -7.22
C GLN A 684 36.00 -9.21 -5.70
N ASP A 685 36.29 -8.06 -5.08
CA ASP A 685 36.11 -7.89 -3.63
C ASP A 685 34.64 -7.64 -3.26
N SER A 686 33.90 -6.86 -4.06
CA SER A 686 32.45 -6.69 -3.92
C SER A 686 31.68 -7.99 -4.17
N LEU A 687 32.14 -8.82 -5.12
CA LEU A 687 31.59 -10.16 -5.34
C LEU A 687 31.84 -11.08 -4.14
N LYS A 688 33.03 -11.03 -3.52
CA LYS A 688 33.30 -11.76 -2.27
C LYS A 688 32.41 -11.28 -1.12
N LEU A 689 32.17 -9.96 -1.01
CA LEU A 689 31.26 -9.40 0.00
C LEU A 689 29.81 -9.81 -0.25
N LEU A 690 29.35 -9.82 -1.51
CA LEU A 690 28.04 -10.36 -1.86
C LEU A 690 27.93 -11.85 -1.58
N SER A 691 28.98 -12.63 -1.82
CA SER A 691 29.03 -14.05 -1.44
C SER A 691 28.92 -14.21 0.08
N ALA A 692 29.66 -13.40 0.85
CA ALA A 692 29.57 -13.39 2.32
C ALA A 692 28.16 -12.98 2.81
N LEU A 693 27.54 -11.99 2.18
CA LEU A 693 26.12 -11.64 2.41
C LEU A 693 25.22 -12.82 2.06
N GLY A 694 25.46 -13.47 0.93
CA GLY A 694 24.73 -14.66 0.48
C GLY A 694 24.77 -15.78 1.50
N SER A 695 25.95 -16.09 2.06
CA SER A 695 26.10 -17.05 3.16
C SER A 695 25.33 -16.62 4.41
N GLN A 696 25.35 -15.33 4.76
CA GLN A 696 24.58 -14.83 5.90
C GLN A 696 23.06 -14.93 5.68
N ILE A 697 22.59 -14.64 4.47
CA ILE A 697 21.20 -14.82 4.07
C ILE A 697 20.85 -16.32 4.11
N ALA A 698 21.75 -17.20 3.65
CA ALA A 698 21.56 -18.65 3.71
C ALA A 698 21.42 -19.16 5.15
N VAL A 699 22.25 -18.68 6.09
CA VAL A 699 22.12 -18.98 7.53
C VAL A 699 20.79 -18.46 8.07
N LEU A 700 20.33 -17.28 7.65
CA LEU A 700 19.04 -16.74 8.07
C LEU A 700 17.87 -17.60 7.55
N ILE A 701 17.93 -18.01 6.28
CA ILE A 701 16.96 -18.90 5.65
C ILE A 701 16.92 -20.23 6.40
N ASP A 702 18.08 -20.86 6.63
CA ASP A 702 18.18 -22.12 7.37
C ASP A 702 17.64 -21.97 8.79
N ARG A 703 17.95 -20.87 9.50
CA ARG A 703 17.36 -20.61 10.82
C ARG A 703 15.84 -20.47 10.78
N VAL A 704 15.28 -19.81 9.77
CA VAL A 704 13.83 -19.68 9.60
C VAL A 704 13.23 -21.06 9.30
N HIS A 705 13.83 -21.85 8.41
CA HIS A 705 13.40 -23.21 8.13
C HIS A 705 13.53 -24.13 9.34
N ALA A 706 14.65 -24.09 10.06
CA ALA A 706 14.88 -24.81 11.30
C ALA A 706 13.88 -24.37 12.37
N TYR A 707 13.56 -23.08 12.48
CA TYR A 707 12.53 -22.61 13.39
C TYR A 707 11.13 -23.10 13.00
N LEU A 708 10.77 -23.06 11.72
CA LEU A 708 9.50 -23.59 11.21
C LEU A 708 9.42 -25.11 11.35
N LYS A 709 10.52 -25.83 11.14
CA LYS A 709 10.64 -27.28 11.31
C LYS A 709 10.62 -27.66 12.78
N ILE A 710 11.32 -26.93 13.66
CA ILE A 710 11.23 -27.07 15.12
C ILE A 710 9.82 -26.74 15.56
N THR A 711 9.15 -25.74 15.00
CA THR A 711 7.76 -25.43 15.34
C THR A 711 6.82 -26.51 14.84
N LYS A 712 7.01 -27.03 13.62
CA LYS A 712 6.24 -28.14 13.04
C LYS A 712 6.48 -29.43 13.82
N LEU A 713 7.72 -29.75 14.18
CA LEU A 713 8.12 -30.87 15.03
C LEU A 713 7.68 -30.65 16.47
N GLN A 714 7.64 -29.43 17.00
CA GLN A 714 7.08 -29.13 18.33
C GLN A 714 5.57 -29.24 18.29
N ILE A 715 4.91 -28.92 17.18
CA ILE A 715 3.49 -29.15 16.97
C ILE A 715 3.24 -30.65 16.80
N GLN A 716 4.06 -31.38 16.05
CA GLN A 716 4.00 -32.83 15.88
C GLN A 716 4.31 -33.54 17.20
N LEU A 717 5.39 -33.21 17.90
CA LEU A 717 5.72 -33.68 19.25
C LEU A 717 4.69 -33.22 20.28
N ARG A 718 4.06 -32.04 20.15
CA ARG A 718 2.92 -31.67 21.01
C ARG A 718 1.65 -32.39 20.63
N ASN A 719 1.52 -32.85 19.38
CA ASN A 719 0.39 -33.63 18.87
C ASN A 719 0.58 -35.12 19.16
N GLU A 720 1.82 -35.62 19.18
CA GLU A 720 2.25 -36.98 19.54
C GLU A 720 2.34 -37.11 21.05
N ASN A 721 2.96 -36.15 21.76
CA ASN A 721 2.79 -36.04 23.21
C ASN A 721 1.35 -35.70 23.59
N ARG A 722 0.53 -35.07 22.73
CA ARG A 722 -0.94 -35.02 22.94
C ARG A 722 -1.59 -36.33 22.62
N GLN A 723 -1.12 -37.16 21.68
CA GLN A 723 -1.75 -38.46 21.42
C GLN A 723 -1.36 -39.48 22.49
N ASP A 724 -0.15 -39.38 23.05
CA ASP A 724 0.31 -40.17 24.19
C ASP A 724 -0.18 -39.59 25.53
N SER A 725 -0.29 -38.26 25.67
CA SER A 725 -0.97 -37.63 26.82
C SER A 725 -2.48 -37.66 26.70
N ASP A 726 -3.10 -37.70 25.53
CA ASP A 726 -4.54 -37.92 25.35
C ASP A 726 -4.81 -39.40 25.54
N LYS A 727 -3.92 -40.34 25.21
CA LYS A 727 -4.05 -41.74 25.69
C LYS A 727 -3.88 -41.85 27.22
N LEU A 728 -3.06 -41.00 27.85
CA LEU A 728 -2.93 -40.93 29.31
C LEU A 728 -4.07 -40.13 29.99
N GLU A 729 -4.61 -39.08 29.38
CA GLU A 729 -5.66 -38.17 29.90
C GLU A 729 -7.07 -38.65 29.55
N GLN A 730 -7.26 -39.41 28.46
CA GLN A 730 -8.50 -40.15 28.17
C GLN A 730 -8.72 -41.30 29.17
N SER A 731 -7.72 -41.64 29.99
CA SER A 731 -7.83 -42.63 31.06
C SER A 731 -8.35 -42.08 32.41
N VAL A 732 -8.67 -40.79 32.51
CA VAL A 732 -9.14 -40.21 33.78
C VAL A 732 -10.68 -40.17 33.78
N PRO A 733 -11.41 -40.84 34.70
CA PRO A 733 -12.88 -40.91 34.73
C PRO A 733 -13.60 -39.56 34.98
N PHE A 734 -14.92 -39.52 34.74
CA PHE A 734 -15.82 -38.36 34.94
C PHE A 734 -15.88 -37.86 36.41
N ASP A 735 -15.33 -38.62 37.37
CA ASP A 735 -15.34 -38.36 38.81
C ASP A 735 -14.37 -37.27 39.32
N ASN A 736 -13.76 -36.48 38.43
CA ASN A 736 -12.66 -35.56 38.79
C ASN A 736 -13.04 -34.10 39.10
N ILE A 737 -14.33 -33.72 39.18
CA ILE A 737 -14.71 -32.45 39.84
C ILE A 737 -14.65 -32.70 41.34
N ILE A 738 -13.63 -32.19 42.02
CA ILE A 738 -13.37 -32.47 43.44
C ILE A 738 -14.13 -31.49 44.33
N GLY A 739 -14.83 -32.05 45.32
CA GLY A 739 -15.60 -31.30 46.31
C GLY A 739 -16.81 -32.09 46.81
N THR A 740 -17.21 -31.81 48.05
CA THR A 740 -18.40 -32.37 48.72
C THR A 740 -19.34 -31.27 49.21
N SER A 741 -19.02 -30.00 48.93
CA SER A 741 -19.92 -28.89 49.21
C SER A 741 -21.21 -29.00 48.39
N LYS A 742 -22.31 -28.51 48.97
CA LYS A 742 -23.61 -28.42 48.28
C LYS A 742 -23.50 -27.69 46.94
N ALA A 743 -22.65 -26.66 46.86
CA ALA A 743 -22.41 -25.92 45.62
C ALA A 743 -21.82 -26.78 44.49
N ILE A 744 -20.94 -27.73 44.82
CA ILE A 744 -20.37 -28.68 43.85
C ILE A 744 -21.38 -29.76 43.47
N ASP A 745 -22.21 -30.23 44.41
CA ASP A 745 -23.27 -31.20 44.10
C ASP A 745 -24.36 -30.61 43.20
N ASP A 746 -24.79 -29.37 43.48
CA ASP A 746 -25.73 -28.63 42.63
C ASP A 746 -25.14 -28.43 41.22
N LEU A 747 -23.84 -28.11 41.12
CA LEU A 747 -23.12 -27.99 39.85
C LEU A 747 -23.10 -29.31 39.08
N ARG A 748 -22.81 -30.45 39.73
CA ARG A 748 -22.87 -31.78 39.10
C ARG A 748 -24.28 -32.09 38.60
N GLY A 749 -25.30 -31.71 39.37
CA GLY A 749 -26.70 -31.85 38.98
C GLY A 749 -27.04 -31.06 37.71
N LEU A 750 -26.59 -29.80 37.61
CA LEU A 750 -26.77 -28.97 36.42
C LEU A 750 -26.04 -29.53 35.20
N ILE A 751 -24.80 -30.02 35.37
CA ILE A 751 -24.00 -30.64 34.31
C ILE A 751 -24.74 -31.86 33.73
N ARG A 752 -25.24 -32.77 34.59
CA ARG A 752 -26.00 -33.96 34.16
C ARG A 752 -27.28 -33.61 33.40
N LYS A 753 -27.96 -32.53 33.78
CA LYS A 753 -29.19 -32.06 33.11
C LYS A 753 -28.91 -31.45 31.73
N VAL A 754 -27.86 -30.66 31.58
CA VAL A 754 -27.59 -29.92 30.34
C VAL A 754 -26.77 -30.72 29.33
N ALA A 755 -25.90 -31.63 29.79
CA ALA A 755 -25.04 -32.42 28.92
C ALA A 755 -25.77 -33.16 27.78
N PRO A 756 -26.93 -33.84 27.99
CA PRO A 756 -27.63 -34.54 26.92
C PRO A 756 -28.28 -33.61 25.87
N THR A 757 -28.35 -32.30 26.15
CA THR A 757 -29.02 -31.33 25.26
C THR A 757 -28.04 -30.68 24.28
N PRO A 758 -28.49 -30.25 23.07
CA PRO A 758 -27.67 -29.49 22.13
C PRO A 758 -27.53 -28.00 22.52
N SER A 759 -28.16 -27.57 23.61
CA SER A 759 -28.23 -26.16 24.04
C SER A 759 -26.86 -25.56 24.31
N THR A 760 -26.73 -24.27 23.97
CA THR A 760 -25.58 -23.44 24.35
C THR A 760 -25.54 -23.27 25.87
N VAL A 761 -24.36 -23.50 26.45
CA VAL A 761 -24.15 -23.36 27.89
C VAL A 761 -23.21 -22.20 28.15
N LEU A 762 -23.59 -21.33 29.08
CA LEU A 762 -22.81 -20.17 29.46
C LEU A 762 -22.30 -20.33 30.90
N ILE A 763 -21.00 -20.52 31.04
CA ILE A 763 -20.33 -20.81 32.31
C ILE A 763 -19.76 -19.51 32.89
N HIS A 764 -20.31 -19.08 34.02
CA HIS A 764 -19.89 -17.86 34.70
C HIS A 764 -19.23 -18.14 36.04
N GLY A 765 -18.15 -17.42 36.31
CA GLY A 765 -17.45 -17.50 37.59
C GLY A 765 -16.09 -16.83 37.52
N GLU A 766 -15.54 -16.51 38.68
CA GLU A 766 -14.24 -15.83 38.79
C GLU A 766 -13.11 -16.61 38.10
N THR A 767 -12.00 -15.93 37.84
CA THR A 767 -10.81 -16.57 37.30
C THR A 767 -10.30 -17.62 38.29
N GLY A 768 -9.94 -18.82 37.80
CA GLY A 768 -9.38 -19.90 38.62
C GLY A 768 -10.37 -20.82 39.33
N VAL A 769 -11.69 -20.72 39.08
CA VAL A 769 -12.70 -21.60 39.72
C VAL A 769 -12.89 -22.98 39.07
N GLY A 770 -12.33 -23.20 37.87
CA GLY A 770 -12.45 -24.46 37.11
C GLY A 770 -13.47 -24.48 35.96
N LYS A 771 -13.71 -23.33 35.29
CA LYS A 771 -14.67 -23.22 34.17
C LYS A 771 -14.42 -24.24 33.04
N GLU A 772 -13.15 -24.46 32.69
CA GLU A 772 -12.79 -25.45 31.66
C GLU A 772 -13.11 -26.89 32.07
N LEU A 773 -12.94 -27.25 33.36
CA LEU A 773 -13.27 -28.59 33.86
C LEU A 773 -14.78 -28.87 33.71
N VAL A 774 -15.61 -27.86 33.97
CA VAL A 774 -17.06 -27.94 33.77
C VAL A 774 -17.39 -28.12 32.28
N ALA A 775 -16.76 -27.35 31.39
CA ALA A 775 -16.98 -27.49 29.95
C ALA A 775 -16.61 -28.89 29.43
N ARG A 776 -15.48 -29.44 29.88
CA ARG A 776 -15.04 -30.80 29.54
C ARG A 776 -16.00 -31.86 30.08
N ALA A 777 -16.47 -31.69 31.32
CA ALA A 777 -17.45 -32.60 31.91
C ALA A 777 -18.74 -32.62 31.09
N ILE A 778 -19.26 -31.45 30.69
CA ILE A 778 -20.46 -31.33 29.85
C ILE A 778 -20.27 -32.05 28.52
N HIS A 779 -19.14 -31.84 27.83
CA HIS A 779 -18.86 -32.47 26.55
C HIS A 779 -18.80 -34.01 26.66
N ARG A 780 -18.07 -34.52 27.66
CA ARG A 780 -17.83 -35.96 27.83
C ARG A 780 -19.08 -36.79 28.09
N ILE A 781 -20.06 -36.24 28.82
CA ILE A 781 -21.33 -36.93 29.06
C ILE A 781 -22.45 -36.45 28.13
N SER A 782 -22.08 -35.86 26.98
CA SER A 782 -23.01 -35.46 25.92
C SER A 782 -23.04 -36.47 24.76
N PRO A 783 -24.04 -36.42 23.87
CA PRO A 783 -24.07 -37.23 22.65
C PRO A 783 -22.91 -36.95 21.69
N ARG A 784 -22.13 -35.88 21.91
CA ARG A 784 -20.98 -35.48 21.07
C ARG A 784 -19.64 -35.85 21.69
N ALA A 785 -19.61 -36.72 22.69
CA ALA A 785 -18.38 -37.09 23.42
C ALA A 785 -17.29 -37.73 22.53
N GLU A 786 -17.69 -38.42 21.45
CA GLU A 786 -16.77 -39.00 20.45
C GLU A 786 -16.29 -37.96 19.42
N GLY A 787 -16.91 -36.78 19.37
CA GLY A 787 -16.55 -35.69 18.47
C GLY A 787 -15.45 -34.78 19.04
N PRO A 788 -14.85 -33.90 18.23
CA PRO A 788 -13.75 -33.05 18.69
C PRO A 788 -14.19 -32.03 19.76
N PHE A 789 -13.36 -31.86 20.80
CA PHE A 789 -13.49 -30.77 21.78
C PHE A 789 -12.50 -29.65 21.48
N ILE A 790 -12.95 -28.62 20.74
CA ILE A 790 -12.11 -27.51 20.30
C ILE A 790 -12.15 -26.38 21.34
N ARG A 791 -11.04 -26.14 22.03
CA ARG A 791 -10.90 -25.05 22.99
C ARG A 791 -10.26 -23.82 22.36
N VAL A 792 -10.84 -22.65 22.61
CA VAL A 792 -10.31 -21.35 22.20
C VAL A 792 -10.36 -20.40 23.40
N ASN A 793 -9.23 -19.77 23.73
CA ASN A 793 -9.20 -18.67 24.68
C ASN A 793 -9.22 -17.35 23.90
N CYS A 794 -10.32 -16.62 23.99
CA CYS A 794 -10.52 -15.38 23.23
C CYS A 794 -9.57 -14.26 23.67
N ALA A 795 -9.16 -14.21 24.94
CA ALA A 795 -8.24 -13.18 25.43
C ALA A 795 -6.77 -13.41 25.03
N ALA A 796 -6.42 -14.63 24.62
CA ALA A 796 -5.05 -14.97 24.22
C ALA A 796 -4.76 -14.63 22.74
N LEU A 797 -5.78 -14.22 21.98
CA LEU A 797 -5.68 -13.93 20.56
C LEU A 797 -5.66 -12.41 20.32
N PRO A 798 -4.71 -11.89 19.52
CA PRO A 798 -4.76 -10.50 19.09
C PRO A 798 -6.07 -10.20 18.34
N GLU A 799 -6.61 -9.00 18.51
CA GLU A 799 -7.84 -8.54 17.85
C GLU A 799 -7.76 -8.69 16.32
N THR A 800 -6.59 -8.45 15.72
CA THR A 800 -6.37 -8.58 14.27
C THR A 800 -6.39 -10.03 13.75
N LEU A 801 -6.19 -11.03 14.63
CA LEU A 801 -6.09 -12.44 14.26
C LEU A 801 -7.27 -13.29 14.72
N ILE A 802 -8.12 -12.77 15.61
CA ILE A 802 -9.20 -13.54 16.22
C ILE A 802 -10.21 -14.06 15.19
N ASP A 803 -10.53 -13.25 14.18
CA ASP A 803 -11.42 -13.64 13.10
C ASP A 803 -10.80 -14.74 12.24
N SER A 804 -9.52 -14.61 11.91
CA SER A 804 -8.80 -15.63 11.16
C SER A 804 -8.68 -16.94 11.93
N GLU A 805 -8.52 -16.92 13.25
CA GLU A 805 -8.47 -18.15 14.04
C GLU A 805 -9.85 -18.80 14.11
N LEU A 806 -10.90 -18.05 14.46
CA LEU A 806 -12.25 -18.59 14.65
C LEU A 806 -12.86 -19.08 13.34
N PHE A 807 -12.80 -18.26 12.28
CA PHE A 807 -13.49 -18.50 11.02
C PHE A 807 -12.57 -18.97 9.89
N GLY A 808 -11.24 -18.94 10.06
CA GLY A 808 -10.30 -19.26 9.00
C GLY A 808 -10.08 -18.09 8.04
N HIS A 809 -9.13 -18.24 7.12
CA HIS A 809 -8.87 -17.25 6.05
C HIS A 809 -8.57 -17.94 4.73
N GLU A 810 -8.88 -17.27 3.63
CA GLU A 810 -8.40 -17.66 2.30
C GLU A 810 -7.02 -17.07 2.00
N LYS A 811 -6.30 -17.68 1.05
CA LYS A 811 -5.04 -17.14 0.55
C LYS A 811 -5.26 -15.70 0.03
N GLY A 812 -4.43 -14.77 0.46
CA GLY A 812 -4.52 -13.36 0.07
C GLY A 812 -5.48 -12.50 0.90
N ALA A 813 -6.10 -13.04 1.96
CA ALA A 813 -7.05 -12.29 2.78
C ALA A 813 -6.45 -11.09 3.56
N PHE A 814 -5.15 -11.10 3.83
CA PHE A 814 -4.37 -10.01 4.45
C PHE A 814 -2.87 -10.22 4.20
N THR A 815 -2.04 -9.21 4.45
CA THR A 815 -0.56 -9.32 4.35
C THR A 815 -0.03 -10.44 5.26
N GLY A 816 0.49 -11.52 4.67
CA GLY A 816 0.94 -12.72 5.38
C GLY A 816 0.01 -13.94 5.26
N ALA A 817 -1.17 -13.81 4.63
CA ALA A 817 -2.08 -14.92 4.33
C ALA A 817 -1.63 -15.73 3.10
N ILE A 818 -0.45 -16.37 3.17
CA ILE A 818 0.20 -17.06 2.03
C ILE A 818 -0.55 -18.35 1.65
N ARG A 819 -1.34 -18.92 2.56
CA ARG A 819 -2.13 -20.14 2.36
C ARG A 819 -3.50 -20.03 3.00
N THR A 820 -4.48 -20.75 2.48
CA THR A 820 -5.78 -20.92 3.14
C THR A 820 -5.60 -21.66 4.47
N LYS A 821 -6.32 -21.20 5.51
CA LYS A 821 -6.30 -21.79 6.85
C LYS A 821 -7.71 -22.05 7.33
N GLN A 822 -7.98 -23.28 7.79
CA GLN A 822 -9.25 -23.66 8.40
C GLN A 822 -9.45 -22.98 9.76
N GLY A 823 -10.69 -22.56 10.02
CA GLY A 823 -11.08 -21.93 11.28
C GLY A 823 -11.39 -22.94 12.40
N ARG A 824 -11.44 -22.47 13.65
CA ARG A 824 -11.83 -23.29 14.81
C ARG A 824 -13.25 -23.83 14.72
N PHE A 825 -14.18 -23.10 14.09
CA PHE A 825 -15.53 -23.59 13.84
C PHE A 825 -15.55 -24.75 12.83
N GLU A 826 -14.67 -24.73 11.83
CA GLU A 826 -14.49 -25.83 10.88
C GLU A 826 -14.02 -27.10 11.60
N LEU A 827 -13.00 -26.95 12.45
CA LEU A 827 -12.43 -28.06 13.22
C LEU A 827 -13.39 -28.63 14.28
N ALA A 828 -14.39 -27.85 14.69
CA ALA A 828 -15.38 -28.25 15.70
C ALA A 828 -16.63 -28.91 15.09
N ASN A 829 -16.66 -29.13 13.77
CA ASN A 829 -17.80 -29.73 13.10
C ASN A 829 -18.11 -31.13 13.70
N HIS A 830 -19.39 -31.39 13.96
CA HIS A 830 -19.92 -32.54 14.71
C HIS A 830 -19.41 -32.71 16.15
N GLY A 831 -18.64 -31.75 16.65
CA GLY A 831 -18.06 -31.74 17.99
C GLY A 831 -18.61 -30.62 18.88
N THR A 832 -17.79 -30.19 19.83
CA THR A 832 -18.08 -29.10 20.77
C THR A 832 -16.96 -28.06 20.71
N ILE A 833 -17.32 -26.79 20.56
CA ILE A 833 -16.38 -25.67 20.69
C ILE A 833 -16.58 -25.00 22.05
N PHE A 834 -15.48 -24.81 22.77
CA PHE A 834 -15.45 -24.10 24.05
C PHE A 834 -14.71 -22.77 23.88
N LEU A 835 -15.46 -21.66 24.01
CA LEU A 835 -14.94 -20.30 23.96
C LEU A 835 -14.77 -19.76 25.37
N ASP A 836 -13.53 -19.70 25.86
CA ASP A 836 -13.20 -19.12 27.15
C ASP A 836 -12.94 -17.61 27.01
N GLU A 837 -13.31 -16.87 28.04
CA GLU A 837 -13.23 -15.40 28.10
C GLU A 837 -13.95 -14.70 26.93
N ILE A 838 -15.16 -15.17 26.60
CA ILE A 838 -15.98 -14.67 25.47
C ILE A 838 -16.30 -13.16 25.56
N SER A 839 -16.21 -12.56 26.75
CA SER A 839 -16.36 -11.12 26.98
C SER A 839 -15.29 -10.27 26.31
N GLU A 840 -14.15 -10.87 25.93
CA GLU A 840 -13.05 -10.15 25.28
C GLU A 840 -13.16 -10.11 23.75
N LEU A 841 -14.23 -10.68 23.16
CA LEU A 841 -14.43 -10.64 21.71
C LEU A 841 -14.69 -9.21 21.21
N PRO A 842 -14.01 -8.75 20.16
CA PRO A 842 -14.32 -7.48 19.49
C PRO A 842 -15.76 -7.44 18.95
N LEU A 843 -16.39 -6.26 18.92
CA LEU A 843 -17.76 -6.09 18.41
C LEU A 843 -17.98 -6.63 16.98
N PRO A 844 -17.04 -6.47 16.02
CA PRO A 844 -17.17 -7.09 14.70
C PRO A 844 -17.21 -8.62 14.76
N THR A 845 -16.34 -9.24 15.55
CA THR A 845 -16.30 -10.69 15.75
C THR A 845 -17.58 -11.20 16.42
N GLN A 846 -18.14 -10.44 17.37
CA GLN A 846 -19.43 -10.76 17.99
C GLN A 846 -20.57 -10.86 16.96
N SER A 847 -20.57 -10.01 15.92
CA SER A 847 -21.58 -10.07 14.85
C SER A 847 -21.46 -11.34 13.99
N ARG A 848 -20.22 -11.76 13.68
CA ARG A 848 -19.98 -13.01 12.93
C ARG A 848 -20.29 -14.25 13.76
N LEU A 849 -19.97 -14.19 15.06
CA LEU A 849 -20.32 -15.26 15.99
C LEU A 849 -21.84 -15.42 16.10
N LEU A 850 -22.59 -14.31 16.13
CA LEU A 850 -24.05 -14.36 16.11
C LEU A 850 -24.55 -15.07 14.84
N ARG A 851 -24.02 -14.72 13.67
CA ARG A 851 -24.41 -15.30 12.39
C ARG A 851 -24.21 -16.81 12.35
N ILE A 852 -23.02 -17.30 12.72
CA ILE A 852 -22.77 -18.75 12.72
C ILE A 852 -23.59 -19.49 13.79
N LEU A 853 -23.99 -18.84 14.88
CA LEU A 853 -24.89 -19.45 15.89
C LEU A 853 -26.36 -19.50 15.46
N GLN A 854 -26.77 -18.62 14.55
CA GLN A 854 -28.12 -18.57 14.01
C GLN A 854 -28.26 -19.48 12.78
N GLU A 855 -27.36 -19.32 11.82
CA GLU A 855 -27.46 -19.92 10.48
C GLU A 855 -26.65 -21.23 10.36
N LYS A 856 -25.72 -21.50 11.29
CA LYS A 856 -24.70 -22.58 11.16
C LYS A 856 -23.78 -22.41 9.93
N GLU A 857 -23.86 -21.26 9.30
CA GLU A 857 -23.09 -20.86 8.14
C GLU A 857 -22.11 -19.73 8.47
N TYR A 858 -20.96 -19.73 7.81
CA TYR A 858 -19.96 -18.68 7.91
C TYR A 858 -19.09 -18.63 6.66
N GLN A 859 -18.31 -17.56 6.53
CA GLN A 859 -17.32 -17.42 5.47
C GLN A 859 -15.94 -17.25 6.11
N ARG A 860 -14.91 -17.78 5.44
CA ARG A 860 -13.52 -17.50 5.82
C ARG A 860 -13.22 -16.03 5.57
N VAL A 861 -12.30 -15.44 6.34
CA VAL A 861 -11.83 -14.07 6.11
C VAL A 861 -11.24 -13.98 4.69
N GLY A 862 -11.71 -13.01 3.91
CA GLY A 862 -11.31 -12.81 2.51
C GLY A 862 -11.92 -13.80 1.50
N GLY A 863 -12.72 -14.77 1.95
CA GLY A 863 -13.39 -15.74 1.07
C GLY A 863 -14.85 -15.38 0.79
N THR A 864 -15.36 -15.81 -0.37
CA THR A 864 -16.78 -15.66 -0.75
C THR A 864 -17.58 -16.95 -0.55
N THR A 865 -16.91 -18.08 -0.32
CA THR A 865 -17.54 -19.39 -0.14
C THR A 865 -18.20 -19.50 1.24
N THR A 866 -19.50 -19.78 1.24
CA THR A 866 -20.25 -20.11 2.46
C THR A 866 -19.96 -21.54 2.90
N LEU A 867 -19.54 -21.71 4.15
CA LEU A 867 -19.22 -22.99 4.80
C LEU A 867 -20.22 -23.27 5.92
N HIS A 868 -20.55 -24.54 6.13
CA HIS A 868 -21.45 -24.99 7.18
C HIS A 868 -20.69 -25.75 8.28
N SER A 869 -21.02 -25.51 9.55
CA SER A 869 -20.47 -26.28 10.68
C SER A 869 -21.54 -26.58 11.73
N ASP A 870 -21.78 -27.86 11.97
CA ASP A 870 -22.66 -28.35 13.02
C ASP A 870 -21.88 -28.56 14.32
N PHE A 871 -21.77 -27.52 15.14
CA PHE A 871 -21.10 -27.56 16.45
C PHE A 871 -22.07 -27.27 17.61
N ARG A 872 -21.72 -27.79 18.80
CA ARG A 872 -22.27 -27.34 20.09
C ARG A 872 -21.36 -26.27 20.68
N LEU A 873 -21.93 -25.15 21.14
CA LEU A 873 -21.16 -24.09 21.80
C LEU A 873 -21.25 -24.19 23.33
N LEU A 874 -20.09 -24.18 23.98
CA LEU A 874 -19.93 -23.87 25.40
C LEU A 874 -19.15 -22.55 25.50
N ALA A 875 -19.65 -21.58 26.24
CA ALA A 875 -19.00 -20.28 26.42
C ALA A 875 -18.68 -20.05 27.90
N ALA A 876 -17.59 -19.36 28.19
CA ALA A 876 -17.22 -18.99 29.56
C ALA A 876 -16.82 -17.51 29.66
N SER A 877 -17.13 -16.88 30.79
CA SER A 877 -16.65 -15.54 31.12
C SER A 877 -16.48 -15.35 32.62
N ASN A 878 -15.47 -14.57 33.00
CA ASN A 878 -15.28 -14.06 34.36
C ASN A 878 -16.01 -12.72 34.59
N LYS A 879 -16.41 -12.01 33.53
CA LYS A 879 -17.20 -10.78 33.59
C LYS A 879 -18.70 -11.10 33.58
N ILE A 880 -19.49 -10.17 34.11
CA ILE A 880 -20.95 -10.24 34.06
C ILE A 880 -21.38 -9.68 32.69
N LEU A 881 -21.71 -10.57 31.74
CA LEU A 881 -22.01 -10.17 30.36
C LEU A 881 -23.20 -9.18 30.25
N SER A 882 -24.20 -9.27 31.12
CA SER A 882 -25.31 -8.30 31.14
C SER A 882 -24.84 -6.88 31.45
N LYS A 883 -23.78 -6.70 32.26
CA LYS A 883 -23.17 -5.38 32.48
C LYS A 883 -22.39 -4.90 31.26
N GLU A 884 -21.67 -5.78 30.59
CA GLU A 884 -20.94 -5.44 29.35
C GLU A 884 -21.91 -5.01 28.23
N VAL A 885 -23.12 -5.58 28.19
CA VAL A 885 -24.20 -5.12 27.31
C VAL A 885 -24.65 -3.70 27.65
N THR A 886 -24.94 -3.40 28.91
CA THR A 886 -25.35 -2.04 29.32
C THR A 886 -24.28 -0.98 29.06
N GLN A 887 -23.01 -1.38 28.95
CA GLN A 887 -21.88 -0.50 28.71
C GLN A 887 -21.49 -0.42 27.22
N GLY A 888 -22.28 -1.03 26.32
CA GLY A 888 -22.07 -0.98 24.87
C GLY A 888 -20.88 -1.81 24.37
N ARG A 889 -20.25 -2.63 25.22
CA ARG A 889 -19.07 -3.44 24.86
C ARG A 889 -19.41 -4.87 24.45
N PHE A 890 -20.64 -5.29 24.69
CA PHE A 890 -21.15 -6.59 24.25
C PHE A 890 -22.54 -6.43 23.62
N ARG A 891 -22.81 -7.14 22.53
CA ARG A 891 -24.09 -7.01 21.85
C ARG A 891 -25.21 -7.75 22.60
N ALA A 892 -26.36 -7.10 22.70
CA ALA A 892 -27.53 -7.66 23.40
C ALA A 892 -28.05 -8.93 22.70
N ASP A 893 -28.10 -8.93 21.37
CA ASP A 893 -28.58 -10.07 20.57
C ASP A 893 -27.73 -11.35 20.77
N LEU A 894 -26.41 -11.22 20.75
CA LEU A 894 -25.48 -12.31 21.04
C LEU A 894 -25.61 -12.77 22.49
N PHE A 895 -25.75 -11.86 23.46
CA PHE A 895 -25.92 -12.22 24.87
C PHE A 895 -27.15 -13.14 25.07
N PHE A 896 -28.29 -12.80 24.47
CA PHE A 896 -29.49 -13.65 24.57
C PHE A 896 -29.31 -15.02 23.90
N ARG A 897 -28.51 -15.11 22.83
CA ARG A 897 -28.21 -16.38 22.16
C ARG A 897 -27.23 -17.25 22.95
N LEU A 898 -26.37 -16.65 23.78
CA LEU A 898 -25.42 -17.36 24.63
C LEU A 898 -26.04 -17.79 25.96
N ASN A 899 -26.85 -16.93 26.57
CA ASN A 899 -27.43 -17.11 27.91
C ASN A 899 -28.66 -18.03 27.92
N ILE A 900 -28.58 -19.16 27.20
CA ILE A 900 -29.67 -20.16 27.13
C ILE A 900 -29.67 -21.04 28.38
N PHE A 901 -28.50 -21.54 28.77
CA PHE A 901 -28.34 -22.31 30.01
C PHE A 901 -27.14 -21.79 30.81
N PRO A 902 -27.34 -20.84 31.74
CA PRO A 902 -26.26 -20.32 32.56
C PRO A 902 -25.88 -21.31 33.68
N ILE A 903 -24.58 -21.53 33.86
CA ILE A 903 -24.01 -22.28 34.98
C ILE A 903 -23.08 -21.36 35.75
N HIS A 904 -23.40 -21.08 37.00
CA HIS A 904 -22.53 -20.30 37.87
C HIS A 904 -21.66 -21.21 38.74
N ILE A 905 -20.34 -21.02 38.69
CA ILE A 905 -19.38 -21.72 39.55
C ILE A 905 -18.99 -20.80 40.70
N GLN A 906 -19.28 -21.24 41.92
CA GLN A 906 -18.97 -20.49 43.13
C GLN A 906 -17.45 -20.36 43.36
N PRO A 907 -16.97 -19.19 43.81
CA PRO A 907 -15.58 -19.00 44.18
C PRO A 907 -15.21 -19.86 45.40
N LEU A 908 -13.94 -20.18 45.53
CA LEU A 908 -13.43 -21.14 46.54
C LEU A 908 -13.78 -20.71 47.97
N ARG A 909 -13.78 -19.40 48.25
CA ARG A 909 -14.17 -18.83 49.55
C ARG A 909 -15.61 -19.11 49.98
N MET A 910 -16.49 -19.46 49.05
CA MET A 910 -17.91 -19.82 49.29
C MET A 910 -18.12 -21.33 49.41
N ARG A 911 -17.06 -22.13 49.27
CA ARG A 911 -17.05 -23.60 49.38
C ARG A 911 -15.81 -24.08 50.15
N LYS A 912 -15.65 -23.58 51.38
CA LYS A 912 -14.45 -23.78 52.18
C LYS A 912 -14.25 -25.25 52.59
N GLU A 913 -15.32 -26.01 52.63
CA GLU A 913 -15.36 -27.44 52.93
C GLU A 913 -14.59 -28.26 51.87
N ASP A 914 -14.46 -27.73 50.65
CA ASP A 914 -13.74 -28.39 49.55
C ASP A 914 -12.23 -28.15 49.60
N ILE A 915 -11.76 -27.15 50.35
CA ILE A 915 -10.34 -26.75 50.40
C ILE A 915 -9.43 -27.92 50.85
N PRO A 916 -9.75 -28.68 51.91
CA PRO A 916 -8.92 -29.82 52.31
C PRO A 916 -8.80 -30.88 51.21
N LEU A 917 -9.93 -31.24 50.58
CA LEU A 917 -9.95 -32.24 49.51
C LEU A 917 -9.11 -31.79 48.31
N LEU A 918 -9.22 -30.52 47.91
CA LEU A 918 -8.43 -29.94 46.84
C LEU A 918 -6.93 -29.86 47.19
N ALA A 919 -6.60 -29.48 48.43
CA ALA A 919 -5.22 -29.38 48.89
C ALA A 919 -4.52 -30.75 48.87
N TYR A 920 -5.14 -31.80 49.43
CA TYR A 920 -4.60 -33.16 49.40
C TYR A 920 -4.52 -33.71 47.97
N HIS A 921 -5.50 -33.39 47.12
CA HIS A 921 -5.43 -33.80 45.72
C HIS A 921 -4.20 -33.22 45.00
N PHE A 922 -3.99 -31.90 45.10
CA PHE A 922 -2.83 -31.26 44.47
C PHE A 922 -1.52 -31.71 45.09
N LEU A 923 -1.49 -31.95 46.41
CA LEU A 923 -0.32 -32.49 47.09
C LEU A 923 0.11 -33.83 46.46
N LYS A 924 -0.84 -34.78 46.39
CA LYS A 924 -0.61 -36.10 45.79
C LYS A 924 -0.19 -36.01 44.33
N LEU A 925 -0.85 -35.14 43.57
CA LEU A 925 -0.55 -34.91 42.16
C LEU A 925 0.90 -34.45 41.96
N PHE A 926 1.33 -33.41 42.68
CA PHE A 926 2.67 -32.84 42.54
C PHE A 926 3.76 -33.73 43.15
N CYS A 927 3.50 -34.43 44.26
CA CYS A 927 4.44 -35.40 44.81
C CYS A 927 4.70 -36.54 43.82
N THR A 928 3.67 -37.05 43.16
CA THR A 928 3.80 -38.06 42.10
C THR A 928 4.60 -37.52 40.91
N GLN A 929 4.27 -36.32 40.44
CA GLN A 929 4.93 -35.68 39.29
C GLN A 929 6.43 -35.42 39.54
N TYR A 930 6.78 -34.94 40.74
CA TYR A 930 8.17 -34.62 41.10
C TYR A 930 8.92 -35.77 41.79
N ARG A 931 8.29 -36.95 41.90
CA ARG A 931 8.84 -38.14 42.58
C ARG A 931 9.34 -37.82 44.00
N ARG A 932 8.53 -37.11 44.78
CA ARG A 932 8.80 -36.78 46.19
C ARG A 932 7.86 -37.53 47.12
N LEU A 933 8.31 -37.78 48.34
CA LEU A 933 7.45 -38.30 49.41
C LEU A 933 6.35 -37.28 49.73
N GLU A 934 5.16 -37.75 50.07
CA GLU A 934 4.03 -36.90 50.46
C GLU A 934 4.29 -36.32 51.86
N PRO A 935 4.49 -34.99 52.00
CA PRO A 935 4.65 -34.35 53.30
C PRO A 935 3.30 -34.19 54.01
N ASP A 936 3.33 -34.10 55.33
CA ASP A 936 2.11 -33.90 56.13
C ASP A 936 1.61 -32.45 56.03
N ILE A 937 0.29 -32.23 56.10
CA ILE A 937 -0.32 -30.90 56.22
C ILE A 937 -0.83 -30.76 57.66
N PRO A 938 -0.14 -30.01 58.54
CA PRO A 938 -0.60 -29.83 59.91
C PRO A 938 -1.98 -29.16 59.96
N ASP A 939 -2.85 -29.60 60.89
CA ASP A 939 -4.21 -29.07 61.04
C ASP A 939 -4.24 -27.53 61.17
N ALA A 940 -3.29 -26.96 61.91
CA ALA A 940 -3.15 -25.52 62.08
C ALA A 940 -2.85 -24.77 60.76
N GLU A 941 -2.20 -25.41 59.80
CA GLU A 941 -1.95 -24.85 58.47
C GLU A 941 -3.17 -25.03 57.56
N MET A 942 -3.89 -26.15 57.69
CA MET A 942 -5.16 -26.39 56.99
C MET A 942 -6.23 -25.37 57.40
N ASP A 943 -6.32 -25.01 58.68
CA ASP A 943 -7.26 -23.99 59.15
C ASP A 943 -6.92 -22.58 58.60
N LYS A 944 -5.64 -22.25 58.48
CA LYS A 944 -5.21 -21.02 57.80
C LYS A 944 -5.61 -21.02 56.32
N MET A 945 -5.46 -22.15 55.63
CA MET A 945 -5.93 -22.31 54.25
C MET A 945 -7.45 -22.11 54.13
N LYS A 946 -8.26 -22.62 55.07
CA LYS A 946 -9.71 -22.41 55.08
C LYS A 946 -10.11 -20.95 55.40
N ALA A 947 -9.32 -20.26 56.22
CA ALA A 947 -9.56 -18.87 56.60
C ALA A 947 -9.21 -17.87 55.49
N TYR A 948 -8.30 -18.23 54.58
CA TYR A 948 -7.85 -17.36 53.49
C TYR A 948 -8.91 -17.16 52.41
N ALA A 949 -8.89 -15.97 51.78
CA ALA A 949 -9.93 -15.53 50.84
C ALA A 949 -9.80 -16.11 49.41
N TRP A 950 -8.63 -16.66 49.06
CA TRP A 950 -8.32 -17.25 47.76
C TRP A 950 -8.75 -16.39 46.55
N PRO A 951 -8.22 -15.17 46.38
CA PRO A 951 -8.55 -14.30 45.24
C PRO A 951 -8.30 -14.95 43.86
N GLY A 952 -7.34 -15.87 43.74
CA GLY A 952 -7.10 -16.66 42.53
C GLY A 952 -7.76 -18.04 42.53
N ASN A 953 -8.66 -18.30 43.48
CA ASN A 953 -9.47 -19.51 43.62
C ASN A 953 -8.62 -20.80 43.60
N VAL A 954 -9.09 -21.86 42.93
CA VAL A 954 -8.44 -23.18 42.90
C VAL A 954 -7.06 -23.12 42.23
N ARG A 955 -6.86 -22.22 41.26
CA ARG A 955 -5.55 -22.00 40.62
C ARG A 955 -4.51 -21.49 41.60
N GLU A 956 -4.87 -20.58 42.49
CA GLU A 956 -3.97 -20.08 43.53
C GLU A 956 -3.63 -21.16 44.56
N LEU A 957 -4.62 -21.97 44.98
CA LEU A 957 -4.40 -23.11 45.85
C LEU A 957 -3.44 -24.13 45.22
N ALA A 958 -3.65 -24.50 43.95
CA ALA A 958 -2.76 -25.41 43.23
C ALA A 958 -1.31 -24.89 43.18
N ASN A 959 -1.13 -23.62 42.80
CA ASN A 959 0.20 -22.99 42.75
C ASN A 959 0.89 -22.90 44.12
N MET A 960 0.11 -22.78 45.21
CA MET A 960 0.66 -22.79 46.57
C MET A 960 1.13 -24.20 46.95
N MET A 961 0.33 -25.23 46.65
CA MET A 961 0.68 -26.63 46.91
C MET A 961 1.88 -27.09 46.08
N GLU A 962 1.92 -26.76 44.79
CA GLU A 962 3.08 -27.05 43.91
C GLU A 962 4.37 -26.47 44.48
N ARG A 963 4.35 -25.18 44.84
CA ARG A 963 5.51 -24.51 45.45
C ARG A 963 5.93 -25.16 46.76
N ALA A 964 4.97 -25.55 47.60
CA ALA A 964 5.28 -26.21 48.86
C ALA A 964 5.96 -27.57 48.65
N VAL A 965 5.51 -28.35 47.64
CA VAL A 965 6.16 -29.62 47.25
C VAL A 965 7.57 -29.39 46.69
N VAL A 966 7.77 -28.34 45.86
CA VAL A 966 9.08 -28.01 45.27
C VAL A 966 10.08 -27.51 46.29
N MET A 967 9.67 -26.65 47.24
CA MET A 967 10.56 -26.10 48.26
C MET A 967 11.15 -27.17 49.19
N GLY A 968 10.45 -28.30 49.39
CA GLY A 968 10.97 -29.46 50.11
C GLY A 968 10.97 -29.31 51.63
N GLY A 969 10.37 -30.29 52.30
CA GLY A 969 10.30 -30.40 53.76
C GLY A 969 9.24 -31.42 54.19
N ASP A 970 9.35 -31.96 55.40
CA ASP A 970 8.46 -33.05 55.88
C ASP A 970 7.02 -32.58 56.18
N LYS A 971 6.81 -31.27 56.32
CA LYS A 971 5.51 -30.65 56.63
C LYS A 971 5.25 -29.42 55.76
N ILE A 972 4.04 -29.33 55.20
CA ILE A 972 3.57 -28.18 54.44
C ILE A 972 3.25 -27.03 55.38
N ARG A 973 3.77 -25.84 55.10
CA ARG A 973 3.40 -24.59 55.79
C ARG A 973 2.64 -23.69 54.84
N PHE A 974 1.51 -23.14 55.30
CA PHE A 974 0.76 -22.13 54.56
C PHE A 974 1.52 -20.81 54.56
N PHE A 975 1.64 -20.21 53.39
CA PHE A 975 2.13 -18.86 53.18
C PHE A 975 1.16 -18.14 52.24
N ALA A 976 0.70 -16.94 52.62
CA ALA A 976 -0.22 -16.17 51.81
C ALA A 976 0.45 -15.80 50.45
N PRO A 977 -0.10 -16.23 49.31
CA PRO A 977 0.45 -15.90 48.00
C PRO A 977 0.35 -14.38 47.75
N GLY A 978 1.48 -13.70 47.61
CA GLY A 978 1.54 -12.23 47.51
C GLY A 978 2.29 -11.57 48.68
N LEU A 979 2.52 -12.32 49.77
CA LEU A 979 3.51 -12.02 50.80
C LEU A 979 4.76 -12.89 50.57
N LEU A 980 5.33 -12.81 49.37
CA LEU A 980 6.79 -12.95 49.30
C LEU A 980 7.32 -11.71 50.00
N ARG A 981 7.64 -11.84 51.30
CA ARG A 981 8.73 -11.05 51.84
C ARG A 981 9.95 -11.45 51.02
N THR A 982 10.20 -10.71 49.95
CA THR A 982 11.56 -10.45 49.52
C THR A 982 12.28 -10.02 50.78
N THR A 983 13.14 -10.89 51.28
CA THR A 983 14.22 -10.48 52.16
C THR A 983 15.15 -9.60 51.33
N SER A 984 14.72 -8.38 51.03
CA SER A 984 15.57 -7.31 50.51
C SER A 984 15.01 -5.89 50.61
N ASP A 985 13.69 -5.60 50.62
CA ASP A 985 13.25 -4.19 50.42
C ASP A 985 12.03 -3.70 51.24
N ALA A 986 11.93 -4.03 52.53
CA ALA A 986 10.91 -3.45 53.42
C ALA A 986 11.41 -3.12 54.84
N GLU A 987 12.61 -2.54 54.96
CA GLU A 987 13.02 -1.70 56.10
C GLU A 987 13.91 -0.56 55.59
N ASN A 988 13.34 0.37 54.82
CA ASN A 988 13.95 1.68 54.57
C ASN A 988 12.84 2.72 54.36
N SER A 989 12.16 3.08 55.44
CA SER A 989 11.95 4.51 55.63
C SER A 989 13.35 5.13 55.77
N PRO A 990 13.64 6.30 55.17
CA PRO A 990 14.96 6.91 55.28
C PRO A 990 15.27 7.18 56.76
N GLN A 991 16.00 6.25 57.38
CA GLN A 991 16.47 6.40 58.74
C GLN A 991 17.55 7.47 58.73
N THR A 992 17.48 8.37 59.70
CA THR A 992 18.53 9.39 59.85
C THR A 992 19.87 8.67 60.11
N MET A 993 21.00 9.27 59.69
CA MET A 993 22.32 8.70 60.00
C MET A 993 22.50 8.39 61.50
N ARG A 994 21.81 9.15 62.36
CA ARG A 994 21.80 8.96 63.80
C ARG A 994 21.05 7.69 64.25
N GLU A 995 19.98 7.31 63.57
CA GLU A 995 19.21 6.08 63.85
C GLU A 995 19.94 4.84 63.32
N MET A 996 20.51 4.92 62.12
CA MET A 996 21.37 3.85 61.58
C MET A 996 22.59 3.60 62.48
N GLU A 997 23.24 4.68 62.95
CA GLU A 997 24.37 4.58 63.88
C GLU A 997 23.94 3.95 65.22
N LYS A 998 22.78 4.33 65.76
CA LYS A 998 22.26 3.81 67.02
C LYS A 998 21.94 2.32 66.94
N GLU A 999 21.32 1.87 65.86
CA GLU A 999 20.94 0.48 65.66
C GLU A 999 22.18 -0.40 65.39
N HIS A 1000 23.14 0.11 64.60
CA HIS A 1000 24.39 -0.58 64.35
C HIS A 1000 25.21 -0.80 65.63
N ILE A 1001 25.29 0.21 66.50
CA ILE A 1001 25.98 0.10 67.80
C ILE A 1001 25.23 -0.87 68.73
N ARG A 1002 23.90 -0.87 68.75
CA ARG A 1002 23.11 -1.84 69.55
C ARG A 1002 23.37 -3.28 69.13
N LYS A 1003 23.39 -3.57 67.83
CA LYS A 1003 23.70 -4.90 67.29
C LYS A 1003 25.11 -5.36 67.70
N ALA A 1004 26.11 -4.49 67.56
CA ALA A 1004 27.48 -4.82 67.97
C ALA A 1004 27.61 -5.07 69.49
N VAL A 1005 26.88 -4.33 70.32
CA VAL A 1005 26.85 -4.55 71.78
C VAL A 1005 26.10 -5.84 72.14
N ALA A 1006 25.03 -6.18 71.43
CA ALA A 1006 24.29 -7.44 71.63
C ALA A 1006 25.12 -8.67 71.23
N MET A 1007 25.80 -8.62 70.08
CA MET A 1007 26.68 -9.71 69.60
C MET A 1007 27.89 -9.97 70.51
N THR A 1008 28.23 -9.01 71.36
CA THR A 1008 29.32 -9.10 72.34
C THR A 1008 28.82 -9.27 73.76
N ASN A 1009 27.54 -9.63 73.96
CA ASN A 1009 26.88 -9.80 75.27
C ASN A 1009 27.13 -8.63 76.24
N GLY A 1010 27.06 -7.39 75.74
CA GLY A 1010 27.25 -6.18 76.55
C GLY A 1010 28.72 -5.81 76.84
N LYS A 1011 29.69 -6.54 76.28
CA LYS A 1011 31.12 -6.26 76.48
C LYS A 1011 31.59 -5.13 75.57
N ILE A 1012 31.75 -3.93 76.12
CA ILE A 1012 32.12 -2.75 75.31
C ILE A 1012 33.58 -2.79 74.80
N GLY A 1013 34.53 -3.33 75.58
CA GLY A 1013 35.96 -3.26 75.26
C GLY A 1013 36.73 -4.56 75.45
N GLY A 1014 37.92 -4.63 74.84
CA GLY A 1014 38.75 -5.84 74.72
C GLY A 1014 38.76 -6.39 73.30
N GLN A 1015 39.55 -7.44 73.04
CA GLN A 1015 39.73 -8.02 71.70
C GLN A 1015 38.41 -8.55 71.11
N ASN A 1016 37.48 -8.99 71.97
CA ASN A 1016 36.13 -9.45 71.61
C ASN A 1016 35.02 -8.49 72.07
N GLY A 1017 35.33 -7.20 72.26
CA GLY A 1017 34.36 -6.19 72.68
C GLY A 1017 33.74 -5.45 71.50
N ALA A 1018 32.56 -4.84 71.71
CA ALA A 1018 31.83 -4.08 70.69
C ALA A 1018 32.69 -2.99 70.03
N SER A 1019 33.64 -2.38 70.76
CA SER A 1019 34.54 -1.37 70.20
C SER A 1019 35.52 -1.94 69.17
N ALA A 1020 36.03 -3.17 69.40
CA ALA A 1020 36.91 -3.84 68.44
C ALA A 1020 36.14 -4.29 67.19
N LEU A 1021 34.91 -4.79 67.38
CA LEU A 1021 34.03 -5.21 66.28
C LEU A 1021 33.59 -4.03 65.40
N LEU A 1022 33.43 -2.85 65.99
CA LEU A 1022 33.12 -1.59 65.28
C LEU A 1022 34.36 -0.82 64.81
N GLY A 1023 35.57 -1.36 65.01
CA GLY A 1023 36.82 -0.71 64.56
C GLY A 1023 37.10 0.65 65.20
N MET A 1024 36.66 0.89 66.44
CA MET A 1024 36.87 2.18 67.12
C MET A 1024 37.40 2.04 68.55
N LYS A 1025 38.02 3.09 69.07
CA LYS A 1025 38.51 3.13 70.46
C LYS A 1025 37.34 2.99 71.44
N ARG A 1026 37.54 2.22 72.52
CA ARG A 1026 36.54 1.99 73.58
C ARG A 1026 35.92 3.29 74.10
N THR A 1027 36.73 4.32 74.32
CA THR A 1027 36.29 5.64 74.80
C THR A 1027 35.37 6.36 73.80
N THR A 1028 35.66 6.24 72.50
CA THR A 1028 34.83 6.78 71.42
C THR A 1028 33.47 6.09 71.35
N LEU A 1029 33.44 4.76 71.51
CA LEU A 1029 32.19 4.00 71.53
C LEU A 1029 31.32 4.37 72.73
N ILE A 1030 31.90 4.49 73.93
CA ILE A 1030 31.17 4.90 75.15
C ILE A 1030 30.56 6.30 74.98
N ASN A 1031 31.31 7.26 74.43
CA ASN A 1031 30.80 8.61 74.17
C ASN A 1031 29.67 8.62 73.14
N ARG A 1032 29.77 7.82 72.06
CA ARG A 1032 28.70 7.69 71.06
C ARG A 1032 27.46 7.00 71.63
N MET A 1033 27.62 5.95 72.42
CA MET A 1033 26.52 5.29 73.13
C MET A 1033 25.78 6.25 74.06
N LYS A 1034 26.50 7.10 74.80
CA LYS A 1034 25.91 8.12 75.67
C LYS A 1034 25.14 9.18 74.87
N ARG A 1035 25.69 9.66 73.75
CA ARG A 1035 25.06 10.63 72.84
C ARG A 1035 23.81 10.09 72.11
N LEU A 1036 23.75 8.78 71.91
CA LEU A 1036 22.65 8.08 71.24
C LEU A 1036 21.64 7.46 72.22
N GLY A 1037 21.87 7.59 73.55
CA GLY A 1037 20.99 7.05 74.58
C GLY A 1037 20.94 5.52 74.61
N ILE A 1038 22.09 4.86 74.45
CA ILE A 1038 22.23 3.40 74.52
C ILE A 1038 22.77 3.03 75.90
N THR A 1039 21.93 2.42 76.74
CA THR A 1039 22.28 1.88 78.06
C THR A 1039 22.41 0.37 78.00
N ILE A 1040 23.46 -0.19 78.60
CA ILE A 1040 23.61 -1.64 78.75
C ILE A 1040 22.95 -2.05 80.06
N ILE A 1041 21.93 -2.89 79.99
CA ILE A 1041 21.41 -3.57 81.17
C ILE A 1041 22.33 -4.76 81.41
N LYS A 1042 23.06 -4.76 82.54
CA LYS A 1042 23.81 -5.94 82.96
C LYS A 1042 22.80 -7.03 83.34
N SER A 1043 22.72 -8.10 82.55
CA SER A 1043 22.17 -9.36 83.04
C SER A 1043 23.12 -9.91 84.11
N VAL A 1044 22.58 -10.14 85.31
CA VAL A 1044 23.24 -10.85 86.42
C VAL A 1044 23.58 -12.28 85.98
#